data_AF-G8JWT8-F1
#
_entry.id   AF-G8JWT8-F1
#
_cell.length_a   1.000
_cell.length_b   1.000
_cell.length_c   1.000
_cell.angle_alpha   90.00
_cell.angle_beta   90.00
_cell.angle_gamma   90.00
#
_symmetry.space_group_name_H-M   'P 1'
#
loop_
_entity.id
_entity.type
_entity.pdbx_description
1 polymer ?
#
loop_
_entity_poly.entity_id
_entity_poly.type
_entity_poly.pdbx_seq_one_letter_code
_entity_poly.pdbx_strand_id
1 'polypeptide(L)'
;MDPNGASQIVSALEVIYSPKSANHQRLEAQRFLDQVKSHEESPFWGYEIALNNSSNSILKHFGLGLLVHVMQKHWKDYDTEKQLALRKWITDLNYRVTADDPRYIKEKLAFLWVEIAKRVWGEVLKDDTLSEQSLFESWVDMDRNLAELWNMSEASRELVLIIFRTLFEDSFLLEDLTVLKRISIVQPLCIMIVCPLDLFSEHYKHSDKWRLFKSNDEGWFGIWVTELHRALEAHNSPYILRLLETLKTCLNWPISDIVIRYDILGALLDCLMSKIPKAQAISLDSIHILLTRPYNSQSHYDTFITKVFNSMSLLDKVYDELQFNPNEGIDEGKYPIIKKFADMITCLHKSVLRFDPADKNVELYLRLVLKTTYNPSLIVSGISLDLWCACLRNDEFLPLLEKYVIRDILEYCANALVHYEQIDNHISKNYADADFQSISDYNGFCSTYRKRIRDVIRLISCVQVDYVYDWLCARLNSYFSSAYGQEILSSTFLNHKAEPYWSSLSQLMIVECFINGCIRWKIWYTNESDFDKKLDTILAKVETLSNQLISLNLRDPLLLKKQIQNFALFLTILKDNVLFKLLEKIITTATLDYSDIDMEEKSDKADAVRELRYACGIELNRMALLMPDSLKGIYSDLENVIASILPKLTSHETISFKSFLLSIALSSSMDDKGSRFSSIVDPELAAWSDKNTVVGLTDLPWFLERLGIVKIAQYFQKRVIDENSDLLAIKIDDEGKKLKVDLAKHWQTLFPVRATRMFIHYSMQTVKNNEDFVKLQELWKPRIVPILPYILRLLYQLQSYHDPENWKDLPVIVQSFVKCSTIERFWEAGATNKSKDEFIDEHMKALQTVRDFADSVGHIVRYTREYVLLILSGISSLGSIFYEIDDLPNLLMNSIAIYKPGSDEISPGVSTHGWKHIINVAIRSILKSCPEQCAATFMTAFLPKLFDTISIVLCKKWSSYMNNISVNPSPADDDEITEEILEENLLRQLTTVVVRLLIDCVGQVGVSAQVSKLKLNAHQIKMRKVIFGNANVMASFLKLLNYLISFRDSKCSFNSILIMRSSLTETLIKHEEIDRFYITEILPNFLMNILTQSAFQDSFQEALYVFTVAFLTLCKEHESCRKYFHELSNGYDIEALYENLRNVDNYKDQKVLMVDFIEWIKTFNGDVDEDHQDENKTRERREAVLARANERLVKKNKDQGDMLDDPNTEDAAFGHLFGDH
;
A
#
# COMPACT_ATOMS: atom_id res chain seq x y z
N MET A 1 5.51 35.47 44.17
CA MET A 1 4.23 35.93 43.59
C MET A 1 3.44 36.62 44.68
N ASP A 2 2.84 37.77 44.41
CA ASP A 2 1.84 38.35 45.32
C ASP A 2 0.68 37.32 45.44
N PRO A 3 0.13 37.01 46.63
CA PRO A 3 -0.91 36.00 46.81
C PRO A 3 -2.16 36.24 45.94
N ASN A 4 -2.34 37.46 45.44
CA ASN A 4 -3.39 37.84 44.50
C ASN A 4 -3.19 37.24 43.09
N GLY A 5 -1.94 37.07 42.63
CA GLY A 5 -1.63 36.55 41.29
C GLY A 5 -1.89 35.05 41.13
N ALA A 6 -1.58 34.26 42.16
CA ALA A 6 -1.86 32.82 42.18
C ALA A 6 -3.39 32.55 42.15
N SER A 7 -4.17 33.36 42.89
CA SER A 7 -5.63 33.29 42.90
C SER A 7 -6.26 33.62 41.54
N GLN A 8 -5.69 34.58 40.80
CA GLN A 8 -6.15 34.92 39.44
C GLN A 8 -5.91 33.78 38.43
N ILE A 9 -4.77 33.08 38.53
CA ILE A 9 -4.49 31.89 37.71
C ILE A 9 -5.51 30.78 38.00
N VAL A 10 -5.81 30.53 39.28
CA VAL A 10 -6.82 29.54 39.70
C VAL A 10 -8.18 29.89 39.11
N SER A 11 -8.62 31.14 39.24
CA SER A 11 -9.91 31.61 38.70
C SER A 11 -9.98 31.51 37.17
N ALA A 12 -8.90 31.84 36.47
CA ALA A 12 -8.83 31.71 35.01
C ALA A 12 -8.92 30.24 34.56
N LEU A 13 -8.24 29.32 35.26
CA LEU A 13 -8.33 27.89 34.96
C LEU A 13 -9.72 27.33 35.26
N GLU A 14 -10.36 27.73 36.37
CA GLU A 14 -11.74 27.34 36.68
C GLU A 14 -12.73 27.80 35.60
N VAL A 15 -12.54 29.01 35.06
CA VAL A 15 -13.35 29.51 33.93
C VAL A 15 -13.14 28.68 32.67
N ILE A 16 -11.90 28.27 32.36
CA ILE A 16 -11.61 27.43 31.19
C ILE A 16 -12.23 26.04 31.32
N TYR A 17 -12.03 25.37 32.45
CA TYR A 17 -12.51 24.00 32.67
C TYR A 17 -14.00 23.90 33.01
N SER A 18 -14.66 25.00 33.38
CA SER A 18 -16.11 25.00 33.63
C SER A 18 -16.90 24.88 32.32
N PRO A 19 -17.74 23.84 32.15
CA PRO A 19 -18.57 23.67 30.95
C PRO A 19 -19.64 24.77 30.80
N LYS A 20 -19.90 25.55 31.87
CA LYS A 20 -20.93 26.60 31.91
C LYS A 20 -20.39 28.00 31.56
N SER A 21 -19.07 28.17 31.43
CA SER A 21 -18.46 29.45 31.10
C SER A 21 -18.73 29.88 29.66
N ALA A 22 -18.97 31.17 29.44
CA ALA A 22 -19.20 31.70 28.09
C ALA A 22 -17.88 31.78 27.29
N ASN A 23 -17.96 31.65 25.96
CA ASN A 23 -16.78 31.68 25.08
C ASN A 23 -15.92 32.94 25.24
N HIS A 24 -16.54 34.10 25.48
CA HIS A 24 -15.79 35.35 25.69
C HIS A 24 -14.96 35.32 26.98
N GLN A 25 -15.51 34.77 28.08
CA GLN A 25 -14.81 34.61 29.36
C GLN A 25 -13.67 33.60 29.24
N ARG A 26 -13.88 32.50 28.49
CA ARG A 26 -12.82 31.54 28.20
C ARG A 26 -11.68 32.16 27.39
N LEU A 27 -12.00 32.97 26.38
CA LEU A 27 -10.98 33.66 25.58
C LEU A 27 -10.17 34.65 26.42
N GLU A 28 -10.83 35.39 27.31
CA GLU A 28 -10.17 36.32 28.23
C GLU A 28 -9.27 35.59 29.23
N ALA A 29 -9.76 34.50 29.83
CA ALA A 29 -8.98 33.64 30.70
C ALA A 29 -7.77 33.02 29.97
N GLN A 30 -7.95 32.54 28.73
CA GLN A 30 -6.87 32.00 27.91
C GLN A 30 -5.80 33.06 27.60
N ARG A 31 -6.21 34.26 27.16
CA ARG A 31 -5.30 35.38 26.91
C ARG A 31 -4.48 35.74 28.15
N PHE A 32 -5.11 35.76 29.32
CA PHE A 32 -4.42 36.00 30.58
C PHE A 32 -3.38 34.90 30.87
N LEU A 33 -3.74 33.62 30.74
CA LEU A 33 -2.79 32.52 30.97
C LEU A 33 -1.63 32.52 29.96
N ASP A 34 -1.87 32.91 28.71
CA ASP A 34 -0.80 33.03 27.72
C ASP A 34 0.12 34.22 28.00
N GLN A 35 -0.40 35.33 28.54
CA GLN A 35 0.43 36.42 29.07
C GLN A 35 1.31 35.94 30.24
N VAL A 36 0.74 35.14 31.15
CA VAL A 36 1.49 34.54 32.27
C VAL A 36 2.60 33.61 31.78
N LYS A 37 2.38 32.86 30.68
CA LYS A 37 3.43 32.01 30.06
C LYS A 37 4.59 32.83 29.50
N SER A 38 4.29 33.98 28.90
CA SER A 38 5.30 34.85 28.27
C SER A 38 6.15 35.67 29.25
N HIS A 39 5.81 35.69 30.53
CA HIS A 39 6.51 36.48 31.53
C HIS A 39 7.85 35.83 31.97
N GLU A 40 8.89 36.63 32.22
CA GLU A 40 10.22 36.09 32.58
C GLU A 40 10.23 35.27 33.89
N GLU A 41 9.41 35.66 34.87
CA GLU A 41 9.26 34.92 36.15
C GLU A 41 8.35 33.67 36.07
N SER A 42 7.76 33.39 34.90
CA SER A 42 6.85 32.25 34.69
C SER A 42 7.38 30.90 35.20
N PRO A 43 8.65 30.49 35.00
CA PRO A 43 9.15 29.22 35.50
C PRO A 43 9.21 29.17 37.04
N PHE A 44 9.55 30.28 37.71
CA PHE A 44 9.54 30.33 39.18
C PHE A 44 8.11 30.19 39.71
N TRP A 45 7.14 30.87 39.07
CA TRP A 45 5.73 30.73 39.42
C TRP A 45 5.22 29.30 39.16
N GLY A 46 5.63 28.67 38.06
CA GLY A 46 5.32 27.28 37.75
C GLY A 46 5.79 26.31 38.83
N TYR A 47 7.02 26.49 39.31
CA TYR A 47 7.59 25.71 40.43
C TYR A 47 6.80 25.91 41.73
N GLU A 48 6.56 27.16 42.14
CA GLU A 48 5.79 27.49 43.36
C GLU A 48 4.35 26.93 43.31
N ILE A 49 3.69 27.03 42.16
CA ILE A 49 2.33 26.49 41.98
C ILE A 49 2.35 24.97 42.14
N ALA A 50 3.29 24.28 41.50
CA ALA A 50 3.40 22.82 41.56
C ALA A 50 3.78 22.32 42.97
N LEU A 51 4.60 23.09 43.70
CA LEU A 51 5.06 22.75 45.05
C LEU A 51 3.95 22.92 46.11
N ASN A 52 3.24 24.05 46.08
CA ASN A 52 2.31 24.43 47.16
C ASN A 52 0.91 23.81 47.01
N ASN A 53 0.57 23.26 45.83
CA ASN A 53 -0.76 22.73 45.53
C ASN A 53 -0.75 21.22 45.29
N SER A 54 -0.17 20.45 46.22
CA SER A 54 -0.03 18.99 46.09
C SER A 54 -1.36 18.23 45.91
N SER A 55 -2.46 18.73 46.47
CA SER A 55 -3.80 18.13 46.36
C SER A 55 -4.59 18.54 45.12
N ASN A 56 -4.22 19.63 44.43
CA ASN A 56 -4.92 20.11 43.25
C ASN A 56 -4.13 19.78 41.97
N SER A 57 -4.46 18.64 41.38
CA SER A 57 -3.76 18.14 40.19
C SER A 57 -3.89 19.06 38.98
N ILE A 58 -4.96 19.86 38.85
CA ILE A 58 -5.13 20.80 37.73
C ILE A 58 -4.10 21.94 37.84
N LEU A 59 -3.96 22.53 39.02
CA LEU A 59 -2.98 23.58 39.27
C LEU A 59 -1.55 23.05 39.13
N LYS A 60 -1.30 21.87 39.68
CA LYS A 60 -0.01 21.19 39.54
C LYS A 60 0.32 20.98 38.05
N HIS A 61 -0.63 20.51 37.25
CA HIS A 61 -0.45 20.31 35.81
C HIS A 61 -0.15 21.61 35.04
N PHE A 62 -0.84 22.70 35.38
CA PHE A 62 -0.58 24.02 34.79
C PHE A 62 0.80 24.57 35.17
N GLY A 63 1.18 24.48 36.45
CA GLY A 63 2.49 24.91 36.93
C GLY A 63 3.63 24.16 36.25
N LEU A 64 3.50 22.84 36.10
CA LEU A 64 4.44 22.04 35.31
C LEU A 64 4.45 22.46 33.83
N GLY A 65 3.31 22.88 33.26
CA GLY A 65 3.21 23.39 31.90
C GLY A 65 3.98 24.69 31.67
N LEU A 66 4.05 25.58 32.68
CA LEU A 66 4.89 26.79 32.61
C LEU A 66 6.38 26.44 32.50
N LEU A 67 6.82 25.41 33.24
CA LEU A 67 8.20 24.91 33.16
C LEU A 67 8.49 24.33 31.76
N VAL A 68 7.56 23.56 31.19
CA VAL A 68 7.68 23.00 29.82
C VAL A 68 7.86 24.12 28.80
N HIS A 69 7.03 25.15 28.86
CA HIS A 69 7.04 26.26 27.90
C HIS A 69 8.41 26.94 27.82
N VAL A 70 8.99 27.23 28.98
CA VAL A 70 10.30 27.87 29.11
C VAL A 70 11.42 27.00 28.54
N MET A 71 11.36 25.69 28.77
CA MET A 71 12.35 24.74 28.25
C MET A 71 12.34 24.62 26.72
N GLN A 72 11.16 24.80 26.12
CA GLN A 72 11.01 24.74 24.66
C GLN A 72 11.44 26.05 23.98
N LYS A 73 11.05 27.21 24.53
CA LYS A 73 11.28 28.50 23.85
C LYS A 73 12.54 29.26 24.30
N HIS A 74 12.87 29.23 25.59
CA HIS A 74 13.85 30.16 26.18
C HIS A 74 15.10 29.50 26.75
N TRP A 75 15.23 28.17 26.68
CA TRP A 75 16.37 27.45 27.26
C TRP A 75 17.74 27.96 26.76
N LYS A 76 17.84 28.30 25.47
CA LYS A 76 19.09 28.83 24.86
C LYS A 76 19.45 30.23 25.33
N ASP A 77 18.46 31.02 25.73
CA ASP A 77 18.64 32.40 26.18
C ASP A 77 19.02 32.48 27.66
N TYR A 78 18.90 31.38 28.39
CA TYR A 78 19.16 31.33 29.83
C TYR A 78 20.65 31.20 30.13
N ASP A 79 21.10 31.98 31.12
CA ASP A 79 22.42 31.82 31.70
C ASP A 79 22.53 30.50 32.49
N THR A 80 23.76 30.11 32.78
CA THR A 80 24.06 28.86 33.49
C THR A 80 23.36 28.81 34.86
N GLU A 81 23.24 29.94 35.56
CA GLU A 81 22.56 30.00 36.87
C GLU A 81 21.05 29.69 36.76
N LYS A 82 20.34 30.27 35.79
CA LYS A 82 18.92 29.96 35.56
C LYS A 82 18.70 28.53 35.10
N GLN A 83 19.56 27.99 34.24
CA GLN A 83 19.50 26.59 33.82
C GLN A 83 19.67 25.64 35.01
N LEU A 84 20.63 25.93 35.90
CA LEU A 84 20.86 25.16 37.12
C LEU A 84 19.70 25.27 38.12
N ALA A 85 19.11 26.46 38.27
CA ALA A 85 17.93 26.66 39.11
C ALA A 85 16.73 25.85 38.60
N LEU A 86 16.47 25.88 37.28
CA LEU A 86 15.38 25.11 36.66
C LEU A 86 15.59 23.60 36.86
N ARG A 87 16.81 23.12 36.68
CA ARG A 87 17.18 21.72 36.96
C ARG A 87 16.87 21.36 38.41
N LYS A 88 17.33 22.18 39.36
CA LYS A 88 17.10 21.94 40.80
C LYS A 88 15.61 21.92 41.15
N TRP A 89 14.82 22.82 40.59
CA TRP A 89 13.37 22.86 40.78
C TRP A 89 12.68 21.59 40.28
N ILE A 90 13.02 21.14 39.07
CA ILE A 90 12.45 19.92 38.49
C ILE A 90 12.88 18.70 39.29
N THR A 91 14.14 18.63 39.73
CA THR A 91 14.62 17.58 40.61
C THR A 91 13.82 17.56 41.92
N ASP A 92 13.70 18.68 42.65
CA ASP A 92 12.93 18.75 43.91
C ASP A 92 11.46 18.33 43.73
N LEU A 93 10.81 18.75 42.65
CA LEU A 93 9.43 18.34 42.36
C LEU A 93 9.30 16.81 42.14
N ASN A 94 10.30 16.17 41.54
CA ASN A 94 10.30 14.71 41.36
C ASN A 94 10.51 13.97 42.70
N TYR A 95 11.34 14.50 43.62
CA TYR A 95 11.52 13.93 44.97
C TYR A 95 10.28 14.04 45.86
N ARG A 96 9.30 14.89 45.50
CA ARG A 96 8.05 15.09 46.27
C ARG A 96 6.84 14.37 45.68
N VAL A 97 7.05 13.42 44.75
CA VAL A 97 5.97 12.61 44.19
C VAL A 97 5.30 11.77 45.27
N THR A 98 3.97 11.69 45.24
CA THR A 98 3.19 10.89 46.20
C THR A 98 2.41 9.77 45.49
N ALA A 99 1.84 8.84 46.27
CA ALA A 99 0.97 7.80 45.74
C ALA A 99 -0.35 8.37 45.18
N ASP A 100 -0.82 9.50 45.73
CA ASP A 100 -2.06 10.18 45.31
C ASP A 100 -1.91 10.94 43.98
N ASP A 101 -0.66 11.16 43.51
CA ASP A 101 -0.42 11.82 42.24
C ASP A 101 -0.94 10.96 41.07
N PRO A 102 -1.85 11.49 40.23
CA PRO A 102 -2.37 10.75 39.10
C PRO A 102 -1.27 10.56 38.03
N ARG A 103 -1.41 9.50 37.22
CA ARG A 103 -0.40 9.09 36.24
C ARG A 103 0.03 10.22 35.30
N TYR A 104 -0.90 11.05 34.82
CA TYR A 104 -0.56 12.15 33.91
C TYR A 104 0.35 13.21 34.55
N ILE A 105 0.32 13.39 35.88
CA ILE A 105 1.26 14.27 36.60
C ILE A 105 2.64 13.62 36.66
N LYS A 106 2.71 12.32 36.96
CA LYS A 106 3.97 11.56 36.96
C LYS A 106 4.62 11.57 35.57
N GLU A 107 3.82 11.41 34.52
CA GLU A 107 4.27 11.52 33.12
C GLU A 107 4.81 12.90 32.78
N LYS A 108 4.16 13.97 33.25
CA LYS A 108 4.64 15.34 33.02
C LYS A 108 5.92 15.67 33.79
N LEU A 109 6.05 15.18 35.02
CA LEU A 109 7.27 15.28 35.82
C LEU A 109 8.44 14.54 35.15
N ALA A 110 8.18 13.33 34.65
CA ALA A 110 9.16 12.54 33.92
C ALA A 110 9.57 13.22 32.61
N PHE A 111 8.62 13.78 31.87
CA PHE A 111 8.89 14.54 30.65
C PHE A 111 9.83 15.73 30.93
N LEU A 112 9.56 16.54 31.96
CA LEU A 112 10.43 17.64 32.35
C LEU A 112 11.84 17.17 32.71
N TRP A 113 11.97 16.06 33.43
CA TRP A 113 13.26 15.46 33.76
C TRP A 113 14.04 15.08 32.49
N VAL A 114 13.37 14.39 31.55
CA VAL A 114 13.97 13.95 30.28
C VAL A 114 14.33 15.13 29.40
N GLU A 115 13.49 16.16 29.29
CA GLU A 115 13.81 17.37 28.53
C GLU A 115 15.10 18.04 29.03
N ILE A 116 15.35 18.09 30.35
CA ILE A 116 16.62 18.61 30.87
C ILE A 116 17.76 17.65 30.50
N ALA A 117 17.57 16.35 30.72
CA ALA A 117 18.60 15.35 30.47
C ALA A 117 19.07 15.38 29.01
N LYS A 118 18.14 15.48 28.05
CA LYS A 118 18.42 15.63 26.61
C LYS A 118 19.30 16.83 26.28
N ARG A 119 19.31 17.88 27.10
CA ARG A 119 20.07 19.12 26.85
C ARG A 119 21.43 19.16 27.56
N VAL A 120 21.52 18.69 28.81
CA VAL A 120 22.73 18.89 29.64
C VAL A 120 23.47 17.61 30.01
N TRP A 121 22.81 16.45 30.02
CA TRP A 121 23.41 15.22 30.55
C TRP A 121 24.58 14.76 29.68
N GLY A 122 25.79 14.76 30.24
CA GLY A 122 27.00 14.35 29.54
C GLY A 122 27.71 15.40 28.69
N GLU A 123 27.36 16.69 28.76
CA GLU A 123 28.05 17.75 28.00
C GLU A 123 29.57 17.78 28.22
N VAL A 124 30.07 17.54 29.43
CA VAL A 124 31.51 17.56 29.74
C VAL A 124 32.31 16.48 29.00
N LEU A 125 31.63 15.49 28.40
CA LEU A 125 32.28 14.43 27.61
C LEU A 125 32.76 14.93 26.24
N LYS A 126 32.36 16.14 25.81
CA LYS A 126 32.87 16.81 24.61
C LYS A 126 34.22 17.50 24.84
N ASP A 127 34.48 17.93 26.07
CA ASP A 127 35.62 18.79 26.39
C ASP A 127 36.80 17.99 26.98
N ASP A 128 38.02 18.39 26.61
CA ASP A 128 39.24 17.75 27.10
C ASP A 128 39.55 18.12 28.57
N THR A 129 39.17 19.33 29.00
CA THR A 129 39.46 19.85 30.34
C THR A 129 38.35 19.57 31.35
N LEU A 130 38.70 18.96 32.48
CA LEU A 130 37.76 18.69 33.59
C LEU A 130 37.85 19.80 34.65
N SER A 131 36.74 20.46 34.93
CA SER A 131 36.55 21.32 36.11
C SER A 131 35.38 20.81 36.95
N GLU A 132 35.41 21.01 38.28
CA GLU A 132 34.30 20.63 39.15
C GLU A 132 32.97 21.32 38.76
N GLN A 133 33.05 22.56 38.26
CA GLN A 133 31.90 23.29 37.74
C GLN A 133 31.34 22.63 36.46
N SER A 134 32.20 22.25 35.51
CA SER A 134 31.76 21.56 34.28
C SER A 134 31.10 20.20 34.55
N LEU A 135 31.57 19.47 35.57
CA LEU A 135 30.94 18.22 36.02
C LEU A 135 29.56 18.47 36.62
N PHE A 136 29.41 19.53 37.42
CA PHE A 136 28.12 19.89 37.99
C PHE A 136 27.12 20.35 36.92
N GLU A 137 27.55 21.16 35.96
CA GLU A 137 26.72 21.62 34.83
C GLU A 137 26.25 20.46 33.96
N SER A 138 27.13 19.49 33.71
CA SER A 138 26.88 18.31 32.88
C SER A 138 25.98 17.23 33.52
N TRP A 139 25.46 17.47 34.73
CA TRP A 139 24.55 16.58 35.48
C TRP A 139 25.11 15.16 35.68
N VAL A 140 26.36 15.07 36.15
CA VAL A 140 27.09 13.81 36.37
C VAL A 140 26.38 12.88 37.35
N ASP A 141 25.70 13.43 38.36
CA ASP A 141 25.03 12.67 39.41
C ASP A 141 23.58 12.27 39.08
N MET A 142 23.12 12.43 37.83
CA MET A 142 21.77 12.07 37.42
C MET A 142 21.40 10.61 37.74
N ASP A 143 22.29 9.65 37.47
CA ASP A 143 22.07 8.23 37.76
C ASP A 143 21.94 7.96 39.28
N ARG A 144 22.73 8.66 40.10
CA ARG A 144 22.63 8.59 41.56
C ARG A 144 21.28 9.13 42.03
N ASN A 145 20.82 10.25 41.47
CA ASN A 145 19.53 10.84 41.83
C ASN A 145 18.37 9.89 41.47
N LEU A 146 18.46 9.17 40.35
CA LEU A 146 17.50 8.13 40.01
C LEU A 146 17.55 6.94 40.99
N ALA A 147 18.74 6.53 41.41
CA ALA A 147 18.91 5.47 42.42
C ALA A 147 18.33 5.88 43.79
N GLU A 148 18.46 7.14 44.18
CA GLU A 148 17.82 7.67 45.39
C GLU A 148 16.30 7.64 45.27
N LEU A 149 15.74 8.17 44.17
CA LEU A 149 14.29 8.12 43.90
C LEU A 149 13.75 6.68 43.91
N TRP A 150 14.50 5.72 43.35
CA TRP A 150 14.13 4.30 43.36
C TRP A 150 13.98 3.72 44.76
N ASN A 151 14.77 4.20 45.72
CA ASN A 151 14.77 3.67 47.09
C ASN A 151 13.76 4.36 48.03
N MET A 152 13.10 5.44 47.61
CA MET A 152 12.19 6.21 48.47
C MET A 152 10.81 5.55 48.67
N SER A 153 10.10 5.22 47.58
CA SER A 153 8.71 4.74 47.62
C SER A 153 8.33 3.99 46.34
N GLU A 154 7.20 3.26 46.35
CA GLU A 154 6.69 2.64 45.13
C GLU A 154 6.25 3.68 44.07
N ALA A 155 5.68 4.81 44.51
CA ALA A 155 5.29 5.91 43.62
C ALA A 155 6.49 6.55 42.92
N SER A 156 7.62 6.69 43.62
CA SER A 156 8.87 7.21 43.04
C SER A 156 9.55 6.18 42.13
N ARG A 157 9.44 4.87 42.41
CA ARG A 157 9.84 3.82 41.45
C ARG A 157 9.04 3.89 40.16
N GLU A 158 7.72 4.04 40.25
CA GLU A 158 6.86 4.21 39.06
C GLU A 158 7.31 5.44 38.24
N LEU A 159 7.60 6.56 38.90
CA LEU A 159 8.13 7.76 38.24
C LEU A 159 9.47 7.51 37.54
N VAL A 160 10.40 6.81 38.19
CA VAL A 160 11.70 6.44 37.59
C VAL A 160 11.51 5.58 36.35
N LEU A 161 10.61 4.58 36.38
CA LEU A 161 10.27 3.76 35.22
C LEU A 161 9.74 4.62 34.05
N ILE A 162 8.87 5.60 34.34
CA ILE A 162 8.35 6.52 33.32
C ILE A 162 9.46 7.42 32.75
N ILE A 163 10.39 7.90 33.58
CA ILE A 163 11.57 8.69 33.14
C ILE A 163 12.39 7.87 32.13
N PHE A 164 12.73 6.62 32.47
CA PHE A 164 13.49 5.75 31.58
C PHE A 164 12.76 5.47 30.27
N ARG A 165 11.47 5.12 30.36
CA ARG A 165 10.63 4.89 29.18
C ARG A 165 10.66 6.10 28.24
N THR A 166 10.41 7.30 28.78
CA THR A 166 10.37 8.54 28.00
C THR A 166 11.73 8.87 27.39
N LEU A 167 12.82 8.69 28.14
CA LEU A 167 14.18 8.91 27.66
C LEU A 167 14.55 7.96 26.50
N PHE A 168 14.17 6.68 26.62
CA PHE A 168 14.48 5.68 25.59
C PHE A 168 13.63 5.87 24.33
N GLU A 169 12.36 6.24 24.48
CA GLU A 169 11.48 6.60 23.36
C GLU A 169 12.08 7.77 22.58
N ASP A 170 12.43 8.87 23.27
CA ASP A 170 13.04 10.05 22.63
C ASP A 170 14.42 9.77 22.01
N SER A 171 15.19 8.83 22.57
CA SER A 171 16.58 8.59 22.15
C SER A 171 16.73 7.52 21.06
N PHE A 172 15.86 6.52 21.02
CA PHE A 172 16.01 5.36 20.13
C PHE A 172 14.81 5.11 19.21
N LEU A 173 13.60 5.59 19.56
CA LEU A 173 12.38 5.32 18.81
C LEU A 173 11.87 6.54 18.03
N LEU A 174 12.07 7.74 18.57
CA LEU A 174 11.63 9.01 17.99
C LEU A 174 12.80 9.77 17.37
N GLU A 175 12.53 10.59 16.33
CA GLU A 175 13.53 11.47 15.71
C GLU A 175 13.58 12.85 16.38
N ASP A 176 13.82 12.89 17.69
CA ASP A 176 13.95 14.15 18.44
C ASP A 176 15.23 14.90 18.03
N LEU A 177 15.08 16.13 17.55
CA LEU A 177 16.20 16.96 17.07
C LEU A 177 17.23 17.27 18.18
N THR A 178 16.78 17.44 19.42
CA THR A 178 17.64 17.72 20.58
C THR A 178 18.55 16.52 20.86
N VAL A 179 18.00 15.31 20.77
CA VAL A 179 18.80 14.08 20.93
C VAL A 179 19.70 13.85 19.72
N LEU A 180 19.21 14.07 18.50
CA LEU A 180 19.99 13.87 17.28
C LEU A 180 21.30 14.66 17.27
N LYS A 181 21.32 15.88 17.83
CA LYS A 181 22.54 16.68 17.99
C LYS A 181 23.58 16.09 18.92
N ARG A 182 23.11 15.33 19.91
CA ARG A 182 23.92 14.78 21.01
C ARG A 182 23.92 13.26 20.97
N ILE A 183 23.61 12.68 19.81
CA ILE A 183 23.38 11.24 19.66
C ILE A 183 24.62 10.42 20.03
N SER A 184 25.81 10.94 19.74
CA SER A 184 27.10 10.34 20.10
C SER A 184 27.37 10.29 21.60
N ILE A 185 26.59 10.99 22.43
CA ILE A 185 26.75 11.07 23.88
C ILE A 185 25.56 10.43 24.59
N VAL A 186 24.35 10.88 24.28
CA VAL A 186 23.12 10.47 24.97
C VAL A 186 22.86 8.98 24.80
N GLN A 187 22.95 8.44 23.58
CA GLN A 187 22.70 7.01 23.35
C GLN A 187 23.73 6.11 24.06
N PRO A 188 25.07 6.36 23.95
CA PRO A 188 26.04 5.60 24.73
C PRO A 188 25.85 5.71 26.24
N LEU A 189 25.47 6.88 26.76
CA LEU A 189 25.17 7.04 28.19
C LEU A 189 23.94 6.22 28.62
N CYS A 190 22.86 6.20 27.82
CA CYS A 190 21.72 5.32 28.07
C CYS A 190 22.14 3.84 28.12
N ILE A 191 23.01 3.41 27.20
CA ILE A 191 23.54 2.05 27.18
C ILE A 191 24.37 1.77 28.44
N MET A 192 25.19 2.73 28.87
CA MET A 192 26.06 2.60 30.03
C MET A 192 25.29 2.47 31.36
N ILE A 193 24.21 3.23 31.56
CA ILE A 193 23.42 3.13 32.80
C ILE A 193 22.58 1.85 32.84
N VAL A 194 22.13 1.36 31.68
CA VAL A 194 21.36 0.10 31.57
C VAL A 194 22.25 -1.13 31.75
N CYS A 195 23.49 -1.11 31.22
CA CYS A 195 24.41 -2.25 31.26
C CYS A 195 25.29 -2.30 32.51
N PRO A 196 25.74 -3.49 32.93
CA PRO A 196 26.87 -3.64 33.83
C PRO A 196 28.15 -2.97 33.29
N LEU A 197 28.99 -2.40 34.18
CA LEU A 197 30.19 -1.66 33.75
C LEU A 197 31.24 -2.55 33.08
N ASP A 198 31.39 -3.79 33.53
CA ASP A 198 32.28 -4.79 32.92
C ASP A 198 31.91 -5.03 31.46
N LEU A 199 30.62 -5.29 31.19
CA LEU A 199 30.12 -5.56 29.85
C LEU A 199 30.21 -4.33 28.94
N PHE A 200 29.92 -3.15 29.48
CA PHE A 200 30.08 -1.90 28.74
C PHE A 200 31.55 -1.69 28.30
N SER A 201 32.50 -1.99 29.19
CA SER A 201 33.93 -1.83 28.95
C SER A 201 34.48 -2.75 27.84
N GLU A 202 33.88 -3.93 27.66
CA GLU A 202 34.27 -4.89 26.61
C GLU A 202 33.88 -4.42 25.20
N HIS A 203 32.72 -3.75 25.08
CA HIS A 203 32.16 -3.34 23.78
C HIS A 203 32.46 -1.88 23.41
N TYR A 204 32.66 -1.00 24.40
CA TYR A 204 32.85 0.44 24.19
C TYR A 204 34.19 0.91 24.77
N LYS A 205 35.01 1.51 23.90
CA LYS A 205 36.17 2.30 24.34
C LYS A 205 35.65 3.58 24.98
N HIS A 206 35.89 3.75 26.26
CA HIS A 206 35.47 4.92 27.03
C HIS A 206 36.64 5.45 27.86
N SER A 207 36.69 6.76 28.05
CA SER A 207 37.65 7.38 28.99
C SER A 207 37.16 7.24 30.43
N ASP A 208 38.05 7.39 31.41
CA ASP A 208 37.70 7.36 32.84
C ASP A 208 36.58 8.37 33.20
N LYS A 209 36.48 9.47 32.43
CA LYS A 209 35.38 10.47 32.54
C LYS A 209 33.98 9.86 32.50
N TRP A 210 33.76 8.82 31.69
CA TRP A 210 32.44 8.20 31.51
C TRP A 210 31.98 7.47 32.77
N ARG A 211 32.91 6.90 33.55
CA ARG A 211 32.60 6.17 34.79
C ARG A 211 31.96 7.06 35.85
N LEU A 212 32.20 8.37 35.80
CA LEU A 212 31.63 9.33 36.74
C LEU A 212 30.09 9.41 36.65
N PHE A 213 29.53 9.09 35.49
CA PHE A 213 28.09 9.18 35.22
C PHE A 213 27.30 7.93 35.64
N LYS A 214 27.97 6.89 36.15
CA LYS A 214 27.36 5.64 36.59
C LYS A 214 27.49 5.52 38.10
N SER A 215 26.36 5.33 38.77
CA SER A 215 26.28 5.17 40.23
C SER A 215 26.19 3.71 40.66
N ASN A 216 25.53 2.86 39.86
CA ASN A 216 25.39 1.43 40.12
C ASN A 216 26.15 0.59 39.08
N ASP A 217 27.05 -0.28 39.55
CA ASP A 217 27.86 -1.18 38.73
C ASP A 217 27.04 -2.28 38.04
N GLU A 218 25.91 -2.73 38.61
CA GLU A 218 25.07 -3.78 38.03
C GLU A 218 24.20 -3.29 36.86
N GLY A 219 23.97 -1.98 36.77
CA GLY A 219 23.08 -1.39 35.75
C GLY A 219 21.59 -1.61 35.98
N TRP A 220 20.77 -0.76 35.38
CA TRP A 220 19.31 -0.74 35.62
C TRP A 220 18.57 -1.96 35.08
N PHE A 221 19.05 -2.60 34.01
CA PHE A 221 18.38 -3.76 33.42
C PHE A 221 18.27 -4.91 34.43
N GLY A 222 19.37 -5.22 35.12
CA GLY A 222 19.40 -6.28 36.13
C GLY A 222 18.48 -6.00 37.32
N ILE A 223 18.40 -4.73 37.74
CA ILE A 223 17.49 -4.30 38.80
C ILE A 223 16.04 -4.57 38.40
N TRP A 224 15.63 -4.13 37.21
CA TRP A 224 14.24 -4.30 36.74
C TRP A 224 13.84 -5.76 36.57
N VAL A 225 14.73 -6.61 36.04
CA VAL A 225 14.45 -8.05 35.90
C VAL A 225 14.32 -8.73 37.27
N THR A 226 15.19 -8.38 38.21
CA THR A 226 15.12 -8.92 39.58
C THR A 226 13.84 -8.49 40.30
N GLU A 227 13.45 -7.23 40.13
CA GLU A 227 12.20 -6.69 40.70
C GLU A 227 10.96 -7.30 40.03
N LEU A 228 11.03 -7.62 38.74
CA LEU A 228 9.95 -8.31 38.03
C LEU A 228 9.70 -9.70 38.62
N HIS A 229 10.75 -10.49 38.88
CA HIS A 229 10.61 -11.79 39.56
C HIS A 229 9.99 -11.64 40.94
N ARG A 230 10.45 -10.69 41.76
CA ARG A 230 9.86 -10.42 43.09
C ARG A 230 8.39 -9.99 42.99
N ALA A 231 8.04 -9.17 42.00
CA ALA A 231 6.67 -8.72 41.77
C ALA A 231 5.75 -9.86 41.34
N LEU A 232 6.25 -10.80 40.53
CA LEU A 232 5.54 -12.02 40.13
C LEU A 232 5.25 -12.92 41.33
N GLU A 233 6.24 -13.14 42.20
CA GLU A 233 6.09 -13.90 43.45
C GLU A 233 5.08 -13.24 44.40
N ALA A 234 5.08 -11.90 44.47
CA ALA A 234 4.15 -11.13 45.30
C ALA A 234 2.76 -10.92 44.65
N HIS A 235 2.56 -11.36 43.40
CA HIS A 235 1.33 -11.15 42.62
C HIS A 235 0.88 -9.68 42.51
N ASN A 236 1.82 -8.73 42.47
CA ASN A 236 1.51 -7.29 42.31
C ASN A 236 1.29 -6.94 40.82
N SER A 237 0.08 -7.17 40.31
CA SER A 237 -0.28 -6.97 38.90
C SER A 237 0.06 -5.57 38.36
N PRO A 238 -0.29 -4.45 39.03
CA PRO A 238 0.07 -3.11 38.54
C PRO A 238 1.58 -2.90 38.38
N TYR A 239 2.39 -3.34 39.34
CA TYR A 239 3.84 -3.15 39.31
C TYR A 239 4.52 -4.03 38.25
N ILE A 240 4.05 -5.27 38.06
CA ILE A 240 4.48 -6.16 36.96
C ILE A 240 4.31 -5.46 35.60
N LEU A 241 3.14 -4.84 35.37
CA LEU A 241 2.86 -4.16 34.10
C LEU A 241 3.80 -2.97 33.87
N ARG A 242 4.13 -2.20 34.90
CA ARG A 242 5.04 -1.04 34.79
C ARG A 242 6.48 -1.46 34.47
N LEU A 243 6.94 -2.54 35.08
CA LEU A 243 8.26 -3.11 34.80
C LEU A 243 8.33 -3.66 33.37
N LEU A 244 7.30 -4.40 32.94
CA LEU A 244 7.21 -4.94 31.58
C LEU A 244 7.13 -3.84 30.50
N GLU A 245 6.34 -2.78 30.72
CA GLU A 245 6.26 -1.61 29.83
C GLU A 245 7.65 -0.98 29.63
N THR A 246 8.43 -0.82 30.70
CA THR A 246 9.78 -0.23 30.66
C THR A 246 10.78 -1.17 29.97
N LEU A 247 10.80 -2.46 30.37
CA LEU A 247 11.67 -3.46 29.76
C LEU A 247 11.44 -3.56 28.25
N LYS A 248 10.18 -3.59 27.80
CA LYS A 248 9.81 -3.64 26.38
C LYS A 248 10.49 -2.53 25.56
N THR A 249 10.55 -1.30 26.06
CA THR A 249 11.18 -0.17 25.35
C THR A 249 12.69 -0.30 25.17
N CYS A 250 13.34 -1.19 25.93
CA CYS A 250 14.77 -1.43 25.88
C CYS A 250 15.15 -2.84 25.43
N LEU A 251 14.29 -3.62 24.76
CA LEU A 251 14.70 -4.96 24.30
C LEU A 251 15.51 -4.95 23.00
N ASN A 252 15.31 -3.95 22.13
CA ASN A 252 15.86 -3.95 20.78
C ASN A 252 17.31 -3.44 20.67
N TRP A 253 17.68 -2.44 21.49
CA TRP A 253 18.93 -1.68 21.35
C TRP A 253 20.09 -2.00 22.31
N PRO A 254 19.90 -2.55 23.54
CA PRO A 254 21.04 -2.85 24.42
C PRO A 254 21.93 -3.96 23.89
N ILE A 255 23.14 -4.12 24.42
CA ILE A 255 24.07 -5.20 24.04
C ILE A 255 23.42 -6.58 24.24
N SER A 256 23.52 -7.51 23.29
CA SER A 256 22.84 -8.82 23.38
C SER A 256 23.19 -9.63 24.63
N ASP A 257 24.41 -9.47 25.14
CA ASP A 257 24.93 -10.12 26.33
C ASP A 257 24.11 -9.81 27.60
N ILE A 258 23.54 -8.59 27.72
CA ILE A 258 22.74 -8.21 28.88
C ILE A 258 21.44 -9.02 28.96
N VAL A 259 20.82 -9.25 27.80
CA VAL A 259 19.58 -10.01 27.64
C VAL A 259 19.80 -11.46 28.04
N ILE A 260 20.98 -12.01 27.71
CA ILE A 260 21.36 -13.39 28.05
C ILE A 260 21.74 -13.50 29.53
N ARG A 261 22.57 -12.59 30.05
CA ARG A 261 23.09 -12.62 31.42
C ARG A 261 21.97 -12.60 32.47
N TYR A 262 20.94 -11.79 32.27
CA TYR A 262 19.82 -11.65 33.20
C TYR A 262 18.62 -12.55 32.89
N ASP A 263 18.70 -13.40 31.87
CA ASP A 263 17.65 -14.33 31.47
C ASP A 263 16.24 -13.71 31.36
N ILE A 264 16.13 -12.59 30.62
CA ILE A 264 14.83 -11.93 30.42
C ILE A 264 13.80 -12.87 29.76
N LEU A 265 14.23 -13.81 28.91
CA LEU A 265 13.33 -14.78 28.30
C LEU A 265 12.64 -15.65 29.37
N GLY A 266 13.38 -16.13 30.38
CA GLY A 266 12.79 -16.84 31.51
C GLY A 266 11.71 -16.01 32.20
N ALA A 267 12.04 -14.76 32.55
CA ALA A 267 11.09 -13.84 33.19
C ALA A 267 9.82 -13.60 32.35
N LEU A 268 9.96 -13.48 31.02
CA LEU A 268 8.83 -13.31 30.10
C LEU A 268 7.98 -14.58 29.98
N LEU A 269 8.60 -15.78 30.01
CA LEU A 269 7.87 -17.05 30.03
C LEU A 269 7.09 -17.21 31.34
N ASP A 270 7.65 -16.80 32.48
CA ASP A 270 6.93 -16.80 33.76
C ASP A 270 5.76 -15.81 33.75
N CYS A 271 5.94 -14.63 33.14
CA CYS A 271 4.85 -13.67 32.91
C CYS A 271 3.76 -14.24 31.97
N LEU A 272 4.11 -15.06 30.98
CA LEU A 272 3.13 -15.75 30.12
C LEU A 272 2.33 -16.80 30.89
N MET A 273 2.97 -17.49 31.82
CA MET A 273 2.30 -18.43 32.72
C MET A 273 1.45 -17.73 33.79
N SER A 274 1.66 -16.43 34.01
CA SER A 274 0.80 -15.63 34.88
C SER A 274 -0.60 -15.50 34.25
N LYS A 275 -1.66 -15.68 35.05
CA LYS A 275 -3.05 -15.51 34.59
C LYS A 275 -3.47 -14.04 34.49
N ILE A 276 -2.54 -13.16 34.12
CA ILE A 276 -2.74 -11.71 33.99
C ILE A 276 -2.75 -11.35 32.50
N PRO A 277 -3.92 -11.14 31.87
CA PRO A 277 -4.04 -11.00 30.41
C PRO A 277 -3.12 -9.93 29.79
N LYS A 278 -3.02 -8.76 30.44
CA LYS A 278 -2.14 -7.67 29.98
C LYS A 278 -0.66 -8.02 30.08
N ALA A 279 -0.24 -8.76 31.11
CA ALA A 279 1.15 -9.20 31.26
C ALA A 279 1.49 -10.26 30.20
N GLN A 280 0.58 -11.20 29.93
CA GLN A 280 0.72 -12.18 28.84
C GLN A 280 0.89 -11.49 27.49
N ALA A 281 0.04 -10.50 27.18
CA ALA A 281 0.11 -9.73 25.94
C ALA A 281 1.43 -8.96 25.78
N ILE A 282 1.91 -8.26 26.82
CA ILE A 282 3.20 -7.54 26.77
C ILE A 282 4.36 -8.53 26.65
N SER A 283 4.26 -9.70 27.28
CA SER A 283 5.30 -10.73 27.22
C SER A 283 5.43 -11.35 25.84
N LEU A 284 4.31 -11.63 25.16
CA LEU A 284 4.32 -12.07 23.76
C LEU A 284 4.97 -11.02 22.84
N ASP A 285 4.59 -9.74 22.98
CA ASP A 285 5.21 -8.65 22.20
C ASP A 285 6.72 -8.57 22.47
N SER A 286 7.12 -8.73 23.73
CA SER A 286 8.52 -8.65 24.16
C SER A 286 9.34 -9.80 23.59
N ILE A 287 8.81 -11.02 23.59
CA ILE A 287 9.44 -12.19 22.94
C ILE A 287 9.54 -11.96 21.43
N HIS A 288 8.49 -11.44 20.79
CA HIS A 288 8.50 -11.12 19.37
C HIS A 288 9.61 -10.10 19.03
N ILE A 289 9.74 -9.01 19.81
CA ILE A 289 10.82 -8.02 19.64
C ILE A 289 12.20 -8.69 19.73
N LEU A 290 12.40 -9.58 20.70
CA LEU A 290 13.66 -10.30 20.85
C LEU A 290 13.94 -11.25 19.67
N LEU A 291 12.90 -11.85 19.08
CA LEU A 291 13.05 -12.73 17.90
C LEU A 291 13.40 -11.97 16.61
N THR A 292 12.87 -10.75 16.45
CA THR A 292 13.08 -9.94 15.24
C THR A 292 14.27 -8.98 15.35
N ARG A 293 14.84 -8.84 16.54
CA ARG A 293 16.01 -8.02 16.82
C ARG A 293 17.25 -8.41 15.99
N PRO A 294 18.08 -7.45 15.52
CA PRO A 294 19.39 -7.73 14.97
C PRO A 294 20.41 -8.08 16.07
N TYR A 295 21.04 -9.25 15.96
CA TYR A 295 22.11 -9.70 16.88
C TYR A 295 23.47 -9.54 16.23
N ASN A 296 24.42 -8.94 16.95
CA ASN A 296 25.80 -8.76 16.48
C ASN A 296 26.58 -10.08 16.47
N SER A 297 26.27 -10.99 17.41
CA SER A 297 26.88 -12.31 17.52
C SER A 297 25.87 -13.41 17.20
N GLN A 298 26.26 -14.29 16.30
CA GLN A 298 25.48 -15.46 15.92
C GLN A 298 25.25 -16.41 17.11
N SER A 299 26.24 -16.58 18.00
CA SER A 299 26.11 -17.46 19.18
C SER A 299 25.05 -16.98 20.17
N HIS A 300 24.89 -15.65 20.30
CA HIS A 300 23.90 -15.04 21.19
C HIS A 300 22.48 -15.28 20.67
N TYR A 301 22.30 -15.13 19.37
CA TYR A 301 21.05 -15.47 18.71
C TYR A 301 20.71 -16.96 18.88
N ASP A 302 21.67 -17.86 18.62
CA ASP A 302 21.42 -19.30 18.68
C ASP A 302 21.10 -19.77 20.11
N THR A 303 21.73 -19.18 21.13
CA THR A 303 21.41 -19.42 22.55
C THR A 303 19.97 -19.04 22.87
N PHE A 304 19.51 -17.88 22.39
CA PHE A 304 18.14 -17.41 22.60
C PHE A 304 17.12 -18.32 21.91
N ILE A 305 17.33 -18.60 20.62
CA ILE A 305 16.43 -19.45 19.83
C ILE A 305 16.36 -20.86 20.43
N THR A 306 17.48 -21.46 20.80
CA THR A 306 17.50 -22.79 21.44
C THR A 306 16.66 -22.79 22.72
N LYS A 307 16.75 -21.73 23.52
CA LYS A 307 15.93 -21.60 24.73
C LYS A 307 14.43 -21.50 24.41
N VAL A 308 14.04 -20.71 23.41
CA VAL A 308 12.63 -20.63 22.98
C VAL A 308 12.12 -22.01 22.53
N PHE A 309 12.88 -22.73 21.69
CA PHE A 309 12.50 -24.06 21.21
C PHE A 309 12.43 -25.11 22.34
N ASN A 310 13.30 -25.02 23.35
CA ASN A 310 13.20 -25.88 24.53
C ASN A 310 11.93 -25.61 25.37
N SER A 311 11.36 -24.41 25.26
CA SER A 311 10.11 -24.01 25.95
C SER A 311 8.84 -24.28 25.13
N MET A 312 8.90 -24.99 23.99
CA MET A 312 7.72 -25.26 23.15
C MET A 312 6.58 -25.96 23.88
N SER A 313 6.90 -26.90 24.78
CA SER A 313 5.89 -27.58 25.60
C SER A 313 5.16 -26.66 26.58
N LEU A 314 5.80 -25.58 27.03
CA LEU A 314 5.18 -24.56 27.87
C LEU A 314 4.28 -23.67 27.01
N LEU A 315 4.75 -23.24 25.85
CA LEU A 315 3.96 -22.44 24.91
C LEU A 315 2.70 -23.18 24.44
N ASP A 316 2.79 -24.48 24.20
CA ASP A 316 1.63 -25.32 23.85
C ASP A 316 0.57 -25.33 24.96
N LYS A 317 1.00 -25.48 26.23
CA LYS A 317 0.08 -25.39 27.39
C LYS A 317 -0.56 -24.01 27.53
N VAL A 318 0.21 -22.94 27.37
CA VAL A 318 -0.30 -21.56 27.40
C VAL A 318 -1.37 -21.38 26.33
N TYR A 319 -1.12 -21.87 25.12
CA TYR A 319 -2.10 -21.78 24.03
C TYR A 319 -3.39 -22.56 24.35
N ASP A 320 -3.28 -23.75 24.92
CA ASP A 320 -4.44 -24.56 25.33
C ASP A 320 -5.26 -23.86 26.44
N GLU A 321 -4.62 -23.19 27.41
CA GLU A 321 -5.29 -22.41 28.48
C GLU A 321 -6.00 -21.14 27.95
N LEU A 322 -5.52 -20.59 26.83
CA LEU A 322 -6.13 -19.43 26.18
C LEU A 322 -7.39 -19.80 25.39
N GLN A 323 -7.63 -21.07 25.07
CA GLN A 323 -8.83 -21.47 24.32
C GLN A 323 -10.12 -21.19 25.11
N PHE A 324 -11.20 -20.89 24.38
CA PHE A 324 -12.55 -20.65 24.91
C PHE A 324 -13.61 -21.14 23.91
N ASN A 325 -14.85 -21.32 24.35
CA ASN A 325 -15.94 -21.79 23.50
C ASN A 325 -16.59 -20.62 22.72
N PRO A 326 -16.43 -20.54 21.38
CA PRO A 326 -16.98 -19.43 20.59
C PRO A 326 -18.51 -19.40 20.53
N ASN A 327 -19.20 -20.49 20.87
CA ASN A 327 -20.66 -20.53 20.89
C ASN A 327 -21.26 -19.84 22.13
N GLU A 328 -20.47 -19.67 23.19
CA GLU A 328 -20.88 -18.99 24.43
C GLU A 328 -20.55 -17.49 24.42
N GLY A 329 -19.83 -17.02 23.39
CA GLY A 329 -19.36 -15.65 23.24
C GLY A 329 -17.83 -15.56 23.12
N ILE A 330 -17.34 -14.39 22.71
CA ILE A 330 -15.91 -14.14 22.57
C ILE A 330 -15.36 -13.53 23.86
N ASP A 331 -14.31 -14.15 24.40
CA ASP A 331 -13.57 -13.61 25.53
C ASP A 331 -12.68 -12.45 25.07
N GLU A 332 -13.11 -11.22 25.31
CA GLU A 332 -12.39 -9.99 24.96
C GLU A 332 -10.99 -9.89 25.59
N GLY A 333 -10.74 -10.59 26.69
CA GLY A 333 -9.44 -10.64 27.36
C GLY A 333 -8.46 -11.61 26.70
N LYS A 334 -8.93 -12.83 26.38
CA LYS A 334 -8.09 -13.90 25.82
C LYS A 334 -7.91 -13.79 24.30
N TYR A 335 -8.93 -13.35 23.57
CA TYR A 335 -8.91 -13.37 22.11
C TYR A 335 -7.78 -12.52 21.49
N PRO A 336 -7.49 -11.29 21.95
CA PRO A 336 -6.33 -10.53 21.48
C PRO A 336 -4.99 -11.22 21.74
N ILE A 337 -4.88 -11.98 22.84
CA ILE A 337 -3.68 -12.73 23.20
C ILE A 337 -3.47 -13.89 22.23
N ILE A 338 -4.54 -14.61 21.85
CA ILE A 338 -4.48 -15.69 20.85
C ILE A 338 -3.95 -15.15 19.51
N LYS A 339 -4.45 -13.99 19.04
CA LYS A 339 -3.96 -13.37 17.80
C LYS A 339 -2.47 -13.05 17.87
N LYS A 340 -2.03 -12.42 18.96
CA LYS A 340 -0.61 -12.11 19.21
C LYS A 340 0.25 -13.36 19.33
N PHE A 341 -0.28 -14.42 19.93
CA PHE A 341 0.42 -15.69 20.08
C PHE A 341 0.66 -16.33 18.70
N ALA A 342 -0.36 -16.35 17.83
CA ALA A 342 -0.24 -16.83 16.46
C ALA A 342 0.80 -16.03 15.66
N ASP A 343 0.83 -14.70 15.82
CA ASP A 343 1.83 -13.85 15.15
C ASP A 343 3.26 -14.12 15.65
N MET A 344 3.46 -14.22 16.97
CA MET A 344 4.76 -14.54 17.56
C MET A 344 5.26 -15.93 17.15
N ILE A 345 4.42 -16.98 17.24
CA ILE A 345 4.84 -18.34 16.93
C ILE A 345 5.15 -18.51 15.44
N THR A 346 4.43 -17.80 14.56
CA THR A 346 4.69 -17.90 13.12
C THR A 346 6.02 -17.29 12.73
N CYS A 347 6.53 -16.28 13.46
CA CYS A 347 7.83 -15.65 13.19
C CYS A 347 9.03 -16.57 13.42
N LEU A 348 8.90 -17.61 14.26
CA LEU A 348 9.98 -18.54 14.60
C LEU A 348 10.46 -19.41 13.43
N HIS A 349 9.68 -19.47 12.34
CA HIS A 349 10.00 -20.35 11.22
C HIS A 349 11.40 -20.08 10.67
N LYS A 350 11.83 -18.81 10.59
CA LYS A 350 13.15 -18.41 10.07
C LYS A 350 14.33 -19.08 10.79
N SER A 351 14.11 -19.54 12.02
CA SER A 351 15.14 -20.16 12.87
C SER A 351 15.13 -21.69 12.81
N VAL A 352 14.07 -22.31 12.26
CA VAL A 352 13.87 -23.77 12.29
C VAL A 352 14.96 -24.53 11.53
N LEU A 353 15.39 -24.03 10.36
CA LEU A 353 16.39 -24.71 9.51
C LEU A 353 17.78 -24.83 10.15
N ARG A 354 17.99 -24.20 11.31
CA ARG A 354 19.24 -24.27 12.06
C ARG A 354 19.31 -25.47 12.99
N PHE A 355 18.16 -26.07 13.30
CA PHE A 355 18.07 -27.26 14.13
C PHE A 355 18.21 -28.53 13.28
N ASP A 356 18.63 -29.62 13.91
CA ASP A 356 18.61 -30.94 13.28
C ASP A 356 17.15 -31.30 12.91
N PRO A 357 16.87 -31.75 11.67
CA PRO A 357 15.56 -32.27 11.28
C PRO A 357 15.00 -33.40 12.16
N ALA A 358 15.85 -34.05 12.95
CA ALA A 358 15.45 -35.05 13.94
C ALA A 358 15.11 -34.47 15.34
N ASP A 359 15.30 -33.16 15.56
CA ASP A 359 14.99 -32.52 16.83
C ASP A 359 13.48 -32.54 17.09
N LYS A 360 13.10 -33.12 18.24
CA LYS A 360 11.70 -33.23 18.68
C LYS A 360 11.05 -31.86 18.88
N ASN A 361 11.82 -30.83 19.21
CA ASN A 361 11.31 -29.48 19.39
C ASN A 361 10.79 -28.87 18.08
N VAL A 362 11.37 -29.26 16.92
CA VAL A 362 10.89 -28.84 15.60
C VAL A 362 9.52 -29.44 15.30
N GLU A 363 9.30 -30.71 15.65
CA GLU A 363 7.98 -31.34 15.52
C GLU A 363 6.94 -30.64 16.41
N LEU A 364 7.27 -30.39 17.68
CA LEU A 364 6.39 -29.71 18.63
C LEU A 364 6.00 -28.31 18.11
N TYR A 365 6.99 -27.57 17.58
CA TYR A 365 6.76 -26.27 16.97
C TYR A 365 5.78 -26.35 15.79
N LEU A 366 6.04 -27.22 14.80
CA LEU A 366 5.19 -27.34 13.61
C LEU A 366 3.76 -27.76 13.97
N ARG A 367 3.60 -28.66 14.95
CA ARG A 367 2.28 -29.06 15.46
C ARG A 367 1.56 -27.93 16.20
N LEU A 368 2.27 -27.10 16.97
CA LEU A 368 1.70 -25.92 17.63
C LEU A 368 1.23 -24.89 16.60
N VAL A 369 2.02 -24.59 15.57
CA VAL A 369 1.58 -23.75 14.45
C VAL A 369 0.35 -24.34 13.77
N LEU A 370 0.32 -25.65 13.56
CA LEU A 370 -0.84 -26.32 12.99
C LEU A 370 -2.09 -26.17 13.89
N LYS A 371 -1.98 -26.26 15.22
CA LYS A 371 -3.08 -25.96 16.15
C LYS A 371 -3.62 -24.53 15.97
N THR A 372 -2.78 -23.53 15.72
CA THR A 372 -3.25 -22.16 15.42
C THR A 372 -4.00 -22.07 14.09
N THR A 373 -3.62 -22.90 13.11
CA THR A 373 -4.28 -22.99 11.81
C THR A 373 -5.70 -23.57 11.94
N TYR A 374 -5.92 -24.52 12.84
CA TYR A 374 -7.26 -25.07 13.10
C TYR A 374 -8.18 -24.15 13.93
N ASN A 375 -7.75 -22.95 14.30
CA ASN A 375 -8.57 -22.05 15.11
C ASN A 375 -9.84 -21.62 14.33
N PRO A 376 -11.03 -21.56 14.97
CA PRO A 376 -12.26 -21.12 14.33
C PRO A 376 -12.26 -19.67 13.85
N SER A 377 -11.43 -18.80 14.43
CA SER A 377 -11.24 -17.43 13.94
C SER A 377 -10.44 -17.43 12.63
N LEU A 378 -11.04 -16.85 11.58
CA LEU A 378 -10.37 -16.72 10.28
C LEU A 378 -9.16 -15.79 10.34
N ILE A 379 -9.13 -14.82 11.27
CA ILE A 379 -7.94 -13.97 11.49
C ILE A 379 -6.80 -14.81 12.07
N VAL A 380 -7.06 -15.60 13.11
CA VAL A 380 -6.02 -16.42 13.76
C VAL A 380 -5.46 -17.46 12.80
N SER A 381 -6.33 -18.18 12.08
CA SER A 381 -5.89 -19.12 11.05
C SER A 381 -5.17 -18.41 9.88
N GLY A 382 -5.65 -17.23 9.48
CA GLY A 382 -5.06 -16.45 8.40
C GLY A 382 -3.58 -16.10 8.64
N ILE A 383 -3.21 -15.82 9.89
CA ILE A 383 -1.82 -15.52 10.28
C ILE A 383 -0.88 -16.69 9.98
N SER A 384 -1.30 -17.94 10.23
CA SER A 384 -0.46 -19.13 9.98
C SER A 384 -0.43 -19.57 8.52
N LEU A 385 -1.46 -19.25 7.71
CA LEU A 385 -1.47 -19.58 6.27
C LEU A 385 -0.33 -18.89 5.50
N ASP A 386 -0.04 -17.63 5.82
CA ASP A 386 1.08 -16.89 5.23
C ASP A 386 2.42 -17.60 5.48
N LEU A 387 2.59 -18.14 6.69
CA LEU A 387 3.76 -18.92 7.07
C LEU A 387 3.86 -20.19 6.21
N TRP A 388 2.77 -20.95 6.08
CA TRP A 388 2.79 -22.17 5.28
C TRP A 388 3.16 -21.90 3.82
N CYS A 389 2.66 -20.81 3.24
CA CYS A 389 3.08 -20.38 1.91
C CYS A 389 4.59 -20.08 1.83
N ALA A 390 5.17 -19.44 2.84
CA ALA A 390 6.60 -19.14 2.88
C ALA A 390 7.44 -20.41 3.00
N CYS A 391 7.07 -21.33 3.90
CA CYS A 391 7.78 -22.60 4.10
C CYS A 391 7.70 -23.52 2.87
N LEU A 392 6.55 -23.61 2.20
CA LEU A 392 6.37 -24.43 1.00
C LEU A 392 7.11 -23.90 -0.23
N ARG A 393 7.56 -22.64 -0.21
CA ARG A 393 8.39 -22.05 -1.28
C ARG A 393 9.90 -22.23 -1.04
N ASN A 394 10.29 -22.72 0.14
CA ASN A 394 11.68 -22.93 0.49
C ASN A 394 11.98 -24.45 0.48
N ASP A 395 12.82 -24.87 -0.47
CA ASP A 395 13.13 -26.28 -0.69
C ASP A 395 13.77 -26.96 0.55
N GLU A 396 14.47 -26.21 1.39
CA GLU A 396 15.08 -26.74 2.63
C GLU A 396 14.04 -27.10 3.70
N PHE A 397 12.85 -26.48 3.67
CA PHE A 397 11.76 -26.77 4.61
C PHE A 397 10.94 -28.00 4.22
N LEU A 398 10.91 -28.35 2.93
CA LEU A 398 10.00 -29.38 2.41
C LEU A 398 10.13 -30.73 3.14
N PRO A 399 11.35 -31.26 3.43
CA PRO A 399 11.48 -32.53 4.15
C PRO A 399 10.85 -32.52 5.54
N LEU A 400 10.89 -31.38 6.24
CA LEU A 400 10.28 -31.22 7.56
C LEU A 400 8.76 -31.23 7.45
N LEU A 401 8.22 -30.48 6.49
CA LEU A 401 6.77 -30.42 6.26
C LEU A 401 6.22 -31.79 5.87
N GLU A 402 6.89 -32.48 4.94
CA GLU A 402 6.52 -33.81 4.46
C GLU A 402 6.44 -34.84 5.59
N LYS A 403 7.39 -34.77 6.52
CA LYS A 403 7.47 -35.70 7.65
C LYS A 403 6.38 -35.46 8.70
N TYR A 404 6.03 -34.20 8.97
CA TYR A 404 5.28 -33.86 10.18
C TYR A 404 3.85 -33.34 9.97
N VAL A 405 3.57 -32.54 8.93
CA VAL A 405 2.32 -31.74 8.86
C VAL A 405 1.68 -31.58 7.48
N ILE A 406 2.37 -31.88 6.37
CA ILE A 406 1.89 -31.51 5.02
C ILE A 406 0.50 -32.06 4.68
N ARG A 407 0.18 -33.26 5.18
CA ARG A 407 -1.10 -33.95 4.93
C ARG A 407 -2.25 -33.25 5.66
N ASP A 408 -2.01 -32.87 6.91
CA ASP A 408 -2.99 -32.18 7.75
C ASP A 408 -3.29 -30.78 7.19
N ILE A 409 -2.25 -30.09 6.71
CA ILE A 409 -2.39 -28.78 6.05
C ILE A 409 -3.24 -28.89 4.77
N LEU A 410 -2.98 -29.90 3.93
CA LEU A 410 -3.76 -30.12 2.70
C LEU A 410 -5.23 -30.35 3.01
N GLU A 411 -5.53 -31.24 3.96
CA GLU A 411 -6.90 -31.59 4.34
C GLU A 411 -7.62 -30.37 4.96
N TYR A 412 -6.94 -29.64 5.86
CA TYR A 412 -7.49 -28.40 6.41
C TYR A 412 -7.81 -27.38 5.32
N CYS A 413 -6.84 -27.06 4.46
CA CYS A 413 -7.02 -26.06 3.41
C CYS A 413 -8.14 -26.44 2.44
N ALA A 414 -8.23 -27.71 2.06
CA ALA A 414 -9.30 -28.20 1.18
C ALA A 414 -10.70 -28.08 1.81
N ASN A 415 -10.80 -28.25 3.13
CA ASN A 415 -12.06 -28.10 3.87
C ASN A 415 -12.37 -26.65 4.22
N ALA A 416 -11.35 -25.80 4.34
CA ALA A 416 -11.48 -24.37 4.60
C ALA A 416 -11.69 -23.53 3.32
N LEU A 417 -11.53 -24.13 2.12
CA LEU A 417 -11.80 -23.46 0.85
C LEU A 417 -13.31 -23.32 0.62
N VAL A 418 -13.94 -22.42 1.35
CA VAL A 418 -15.40 -22.24 1.39
C VAL A 418 -15.74 -20.75 1.34
N HIS A 419 -16.94 -20.43 0.86
CA HIS A 419 -17.51 -19.09 0.88
C HIS A 419 -18.15 -18.80 2.24
N TYR A 420 -17.32 -18.58 3.27
CA TYR A 420 -17.77 -18.32 4.66
C TYR A 420 -18.85 -17.24 4.75
N GLU A 421 -18.73 -16.18 3.95
CA GLU A 421 -19.69 -15.09 3.87
C GLU A 421 -21.10 -15.55 3.50
N GLN A 422 -21.24 -16.61 2.70
CA GLN A 422 -22.52 -17.13 2.22
C GLN A 422 -23.13 -18.22 3.13
N ILE A 423 -22.41 -18.71 4.14
CA ILE A 423 -22.89 -19.79 5.02
C ILE A 423 -23.50 -19.20 6.29
N ASP A 424 -24.81 -19.36 6.44
CA ASP A 424 -25.51 -18.96 7.67
C ASP A 424 -25.12 -19.85 8.85
N ASN A 425 -24.97 -19.27 10.04
CA ASN A 425 -24.65 -19.95 11.31
C ASN A 425 -23.28 -20.65 11.38
N HIS A 426 -22.30 -20.28 10.55
CA HIS A 426 -20.94 -20.82 10.68
C HIS A 426 -20.24 -20.24 11.93
N ILE A 427 -19.52 -21.08 12.70
CA ILE A 427 -18.87 -20.68 13.98
C ILE A 427 -17.92 -19.49 13.79
N SER A 428 -17.22 -19.41 12.66
CA SER A 428 -16.32 -18.29 12.37
C SER A 428 -17.02 -16.94 12.27
N LYS A 429 -18.33 -16.89 11.95
CA LYS A 429 -19.12 -15.65 11.92
C LYS A 429 -19.31 -15.05 13.31
N ASN A 430 -19.21 -15.83 14.39
CA ASN A 430 -19.27 -15.29 15.74
C ASN A 430 -18.13 -14.30 16.01
N TYR A 431 -17.01 -14.43 15.29
CA TYR A 431 -15.86 -13.51 15.35
C TYR A 431 -16.00 -12.29 14.45
N ALA A 432 -16.99 -12.27 13.54
CA ALA A 432 -17.11 -11.20 12.56
C ALA A 432 -17.32 -9.84 13.24
N ASP A 433 -18.22 -9.76 14.22
CA ASP A 433 -18.52 -8.52 14.95
C ASP A 433 -17.34 -8.02 15.80
N ALA A 434 -16.48 -8.92 16.27
CA ALA A 434 -15.30 -8.58 17.06
C ALA A 434 -14.11 -8.12 16.19
N ASP A 435 -14.08 -8.54 14.93
CA ASP A 435 -12.94 -8.38 14.03
C ASP A 435 -13.16 -7.32 12.95
N PHE A 436 -14.40 -7.09 12.53
CA PHE A 436 -14.76 -6.26 11.39
C PHE A 436 -15.82 -5.24 11.78
N GLN A 437 -15.70 -4.04 11.22
CA GLN A 437 -16.67 -2.97 11.43
C GLN A 437 -17.85 -3.06 10.46
N SER A 438 -17.64 -3.70 9.30
CA SER A 438 -18.67 -3.84 8.25
C SER A 438 -18.66 -5.23 7.60
N ILE A 439 -19.81 -5.60 7.01
CA ILE A 439 -19.96 -6.83 6.22
C ILE A 439 -19.04 -6.81 4.98
N SER A 440 -18.82 -5.63 4.39
CA SER A 440 -17.92 -5.48 3.25
C SER A 440 -16.48 -5.84 3.61
N ASP A 441 -16.00 -5.39 4.77
CA ASP A 441 -14.64 -5.70 5.25
C ASP A 441 -14.47 -7.20 5.51
N TYR A 442 -15.48 -7.81 6.12
CA TYR A 442 -15.52 -9.26 6.34
C TYR A 442 -15.47 -10.03 5.01
N ASN A 443 -16.25 -9.61 4.00
CA ASN A 443 -16.26 -10.22 2.67
C ASN A 443 -14.93 -10.07 1.95
N GLY A 444 -14.32 -8.87 2.02
CA GLY A 444 -12.98 -8.60 1.47
C GLY A 444 -11.89 -9.46 2.12
N PHE A 445 -11.95 -9.61 3.45
CA PHE A 445 -11.06 -10.50 4.18
C PHE A 445 -11.26 -11.97 3.78
N CYS A 446 -12.50 -12.45 3.69
CA CYS A 446 -12.81 -13.83 3.27
C CYS A 446 -12.27 -14.14 1.86
N SER A 447 -12.33 -13.18 0.94
CA SER A 447 -11.74 -13.31 -0.40
C SER A 447 -10.22 -13.49 -0.34
N THR A 448 -9.54 -12.66 0.45
CA THR A 448 -8.08 -12.72 0.65
C THR A 448 -7.67 -14.03 1.33
N TYR A 449 -8.42 -14.45 2.35
CA TYR A 449 -8.22 -15.70 3.07
C TYR A 449 -8.33 -16.91 2.13
N ARG A 450 -9.35 -16.97 1.27
CA ARG A 450 -9.47 -17.99 0.22
C ARG A 450 -8.30 -17.98 -0.76
N LYS A 451 -7.79 -16.79 -1.13
CA LYS A 451 -6.61 -16.68 -2.01
C LYS A 451 -5.40 -17.39 -1.38
N ARG A 452 -5.15 -17.18 -0.08
CA ARG A 452 -4.07 -17.86 0.66
C ARG A 452 -4.26 -19.37 0.73
N ILE A 453 -5.47 -19.85 1.01
CA ILE A 453 -5.78 -21.29 1.00
C ILE A 453 -5.49 -21.93 -0.35
N ARG A 454 -5.93 -21.30 -1.46
CA ARG A 454 -5.65 -21.80 -2.81
C ARG A 454 -4.15 -21.89 -3.09
N ASP A 455 -3.39 -20.89 -2.63
CA ASP A 455 -1.94 -20.90 -2.79
C ASP A 455 -1.28 -22.05 -2.04
N VAL A 456 -1.70 -22.36 -0.82
CA VAL A 456 -1.19 -23.51 -0.06
C VAL A 456 -1.50 -24.82 -0.78
N ILE A 457 -2.74 -25.04 -1.23
CA ILE A 457 -3.12 -26.25 -1.98
C ILE A 457 -2.29 -26.37 -3.27
N ARG A 458 -2.13 -25.28 -4.02
CA ARG A 458 -1.32 -25.23 -5.24
C ARG A 458 0.14 -25.59 -4.99
N LEU A 459 0.74 -25.06 -3.93
CA LEU A 459 2.14 -25.33 -3.57
C LEU A 459 2.34 -26.78 -3.13
N ILE A 460 1.46 -27.33 -2.29
CA ILE A 460 1.51 -28.74 -1.89
C ILE A 460 1.33 -29.65 -3.11
N SER A 461 0.42 -29.29 -4.02
CA SER A 461 0.21 -30.01 -5.29
C SER A 461 1.45 -30.03 -6.17
N CYS A 462 2.27 -28.97 -6.13
CA CYS A 462 3.55 -28.92 -6.83
C CYS A 462 4.59 -29.85 -6.18
N VAL A 463 4.69 -29.87 -4.85
CA VAL A 463 5.73 -30.64 -4.14
C VAL A 463 5.42 -32.14 -4.09
N GLN A 464 4.15 -32.51 -3.87
CA GLN A 464 3.70 -33.89 -3.62
C GLN A 464 2.64 -34.36 -4.64
N VAL A 465 2.92 -34.22 -5.93
CA VAL A 465 1.95 -34.47 -7.03
C VAL A 465 1.26 -35.83 -6.92
N ASP A 466 2.03 -36.91 -6.66
CA ASP A 466 1.49 -38.27 -6.64
C ASP A 466 0.47 -38.48 -5.52
N TYR A 467 0.84 -38.07 -4.30
CA TYR A 467 -0.03 -38.16 -3.13
C TYR A 467 -1.28 -37.30 -3.30
N VAL A 468 -1.12 -36.06 -3.77
CA VAL A 468 -2.24 -35.13 -3.94
C VAL A 468 -3.20 -35.61 -5.03
N TYR A 469 -2.69 -36.21 -6.11
CA TYR A 469 -3.55 -36.81 -7.14
C TYR A 469 -4.45 -37.91 -6.57
N ASP A 470 -3.87 -38.88 -5.84
CA ASP A 470 -4.63 -40.00 -5.27
C ASP A 470 -5.66 -39.50 -4.25
N TRP A 471 -5.26 -38.54 -3.41
CA TRP A 471 -6.15 -37.86 -2.47
C TRP A 471 -7.28 -37.10 -3.18
N LEU A 472 -6.98 -36.36 -4.25
CA LEU A 472 -7.97 -35.59 -5.01
C LEU A 472 -9.00 -36.50 -5.68
N CYS A 473 -8.55 -37.58 -6.31
CA CYS A 473 -9.45 -38.56 -6.91
C CYS A 473 -10.38 -39.18 -5.86
N ALA A 474 -9.85 -39.55 -4.69
CA ALA A 474 -10.67 -40.07 -3.59
C ALA A 474 -11.72 -39.04 -3.10
N ARG A 475 -11.30 -37.78 -2.95
CA ARG A 475 -12.18 -36.67 -2.54
C ARG A 475 -13.30 -36.41 -3.55
N LEU A 476 -12.97 -36.31 -4.84
CA LEU A 476 -13.97 -36.07 -5.90
C LEU A 476 -14.96 -37.23 -6.00
N ASN A 477 -14.49 -38.48 -5.92
CA ASN A 477 -15.38 -39.64 -5.95
C ASN A 477 -16.34 -39.65 -4.76
N SER A 478 -15.84 -39.32 -3.55
CA SER A 478 -16.68 -39.19 -2.36
C SER A 478 -17.72 -38.07 -2.51
N TYR A 479 -17.31 -36.90 -3.02
CA TYR A 479 -18.18 -35.75 -3.20
C TYR A 479 -19.27 -35.98 -4.25
N PHE A 480 -18.92 -36.46 -5.45
CA PHE A 480 -19.93 -36.69 -6.51
C PHE A 480 -20.85 -37.88 -6.23
N SER A 481 -20.47 -38.78 -5.31
CA SER A 481 -21.35 -39.84 -4.79
C SER A 481 -22.30 -39.35 -3.69
N SER A 482 -22.10 -38.14 -3.15
CA SER A 482 -22.96 -37.56 -2.13
C SER A 482 -24.31 -37.07 -2.69
N ALA A 483 -25.26 -36.76 -1.81
CA ALA A 483 -26.57 -36.20 -2.19
C ALA A 483 -26.43 -34.90 -3.01
N TYR A 484 -25.56 -33.99 -2.57
CA TYR A 484 -25.28 -32.75 -3.30
C TYR A 484 -24.67 -33.04 -4.68
N GLY A 485 -23.73 -33.99 -4.76
CA GLY A 485 -23.13 -34.43 -6.03
C GLY A 485 -24.17 -34.89 -7.05
N GLN A 486 -25.15 -35.68 -6.63
CA GLN A 486 -26.21 -36.19 -7.52
C GLN A 486 -27.21 -35.10 -7.94
N GLU A 487 -27.50 -34.14 -7.06
CA GLU A 487 -28.33 -32.96 -7.38
C GLU A 487 -27.70 -32.10 -8.48
N ILE A 488 -26.39 -31.86 -8.39
CA ILE A 488 -25.64 -31.05 -9.37
C ILE A 488 -25.64 -31.72 -10.75
N LEU A 489 -25.47 -33.05 -10.81
CA LEU A 489 -25.42 -33.80 -12.05
C LEU A 489 -26.78 -33.90 -12.77
N SER A 490 -27.88 -33.67 -12.06
CA SER A 490 -29.25 -33.74 -12.62
C SER A 490 -29.84 -32.37 -12.97
N SER A 491 -29.36 -31.29 -12.35
CA SER A 491 -29.94 -29.94 -12.47
C SER A 491 -29.36 -29.12 -13.63
N THR A 492 -30.23 -28.44 -14.39
CA THR A 492 -29.82 -27.50 -15.47
C THR A 492 -29.49 -26.10 -14.94
N PHE A 493 -30.15 -25.67 -13.85
CA PHE A 493 -29.87 -24.42 -13.13
C PHE A 493 -29.94 -24.70 -11.64
N LEU A 494 -28.89 -24.31 -10.92
CA LEU A 494 -28.87 -24.41 -9.46
C LEU A 494 -29.28 -23.09 -8.82
N ASN A 495 -29.70 -23.14 -7.56
CA ASN A 495 -29.80 -21.95 -6.74
C ASN A 495 -28.37 -21.53 -6.34
N HIS A 496 -27.88 -20.43 -6.90
CA HIS A 496 -26.53 -19.91 -6.64
C HIS A 496 -26.31 -19.39 -5.21
N LYS A 497 -27.34 -19.38 -4.37
CA LYS A 497 -27.24 -19.08 -2.92
C LYS A 497 -27.21 -20.33 -2.04
N ALA A 498 -27.38 -21.52 -2.62
CA ALA A 498 -27.47 -22.77 -1.86
C ALA A 498 -26.14 -23.51 -1.78
N GLU A 499 -26.00 -24.34 -0.74
CA GLU A 499 -24.81 -25.16 -0.48
C GLU A 499 -24.38 -26.10 -1.64
N PRO A 500 -25.28 -26.72 -2.43
CA PRO A 500 -24.88 -27.56 -3.57
C PRO A 500 -24.00 -26.81 -4.58
N TYR A 501 -24.33 -25.54 -4.87
CA TYR A 501 -23.55 -24.72 -5.79
C TYR A 501 -22.16 -24.38 -5.23
N TRP A 502 -22.10 -23.84 -4.00
CA TRP A 502 -20.85 -23.41 -3.38
C TRP A 502 -19.89 -24.56 -3.10
N SER A 503 -20.40 -25.70 -2.65
CA SER A 503 -19.59 -26.88 -2.40
C SER A 503 -19.00 -27.45 -3.69
N SER A 504 -19.75 -27.40 -4.80
CA SER A 504 -19.28 -27.86 -6.12
C SER A 504 -18.21 -26.95 -6.70
N LEU A 505 -18.46 -25.63 -6.62
CA LEU A 505 -17.51 -24.61 -7.03
C LEU A 505 -16.18 -24.78 -6.28
N SER A 506 -16.24 -25.05 -4.97
CA SER A 506 -15.07 -25.30 -4.14
C SER A 506 -14.27 -26.52 -4.62
N GLN A 507 -14.94 -27.64 -4.98
CA GLN A 507 -14.23 -28.79 -5.56
C GLN A 507 -13.54 -28.46 -6.89
N LEU A 508 -14.21 -27.72 -7.78
CA LEU A 508 -13.62 -27.28 -9.04
C LEU A 508 -12.43 -26.33 -8.83
N MET A 509 -12.45 -25.51 -7.78
CA MET A 509 -11.32 -24.67 -7.38
C MET A 509 -10.14 -25.48 -6.82
N ILE A 510 -10.39 -26.59 -6.11
CA ILE A 510 -9.31 -27.50 -5.67
C ILE A 510 -8.66 -28.16 -6.90
N VAL A 511 -9.46 -28.61 -7.87
CA VAL A 511 -8.96 -29.14 -9.15
C VAL A 511 -8.08 -28.10 -9.86
N GLU A 512 -8.53 -26.85 -9.93
CA GLU A 512 -7.74 -25.75 -10.50
C GLU A 512 -6.38 -25.59 -9.79
N CYS A 513 -6.37 -25.61 -8.45
CA CYS A 513 -5.14 -25.50 -7.67
C CYS A 513 -4.17 -26.65 -7.95
N PHE A 514 -4.69 -27.88 -8.08
CA PHE A 514 -3.89 -29.05 -8.43
C PHE A 514 -3.25 -28.93 -9.82
N ILE A 515 -4.02 -28.54 -10.85
CA ILE A 515 -3.50 -28.35 -12.21
C ILE A 515 -2.43 -27.26 -12.23
N ASN A 516 -2.69 -26.12 -11.57
CA ASN A 516 -1.71 -25.05 -11.45
C ASN A 516 -0.44 -25.49 -10.71
N GLY A 517 -0.57 -26.39 -9.73
CA GLY A 517 0.57 -27.04 -9.07
C GLY A 517 1.39 -27.90 -10.05
N CYS A 518 0.72 -28.70 -10.89
CA CYS A 518 1.37 -29.51 -11.93
C CYS A 518 2.05 -28.67 -13.01
N ILE A 519 1.45 -27.54 -13.41
CA ILE A 519 2.06 -26.59 -14.36
C ILE A 519 3.32 -25.98 -13.74
N ARG A 520 3.25 -25.56 -12.47
CA ARG A 520 4.41 -25.02 -11.75
C ARG A 520 5.52 -26.05 -11.56
N TRP A 521 5.17 -27.32 -11.36
CA TRP A 521 6.15 -28.40 -11.22
C TRP A 521 7.12 -28.48 -12.40
N LYS A 522 6.66 -28.22 -13.64
CA LYS A 522 7.53 -28.20 -14.83
C LYS A 522 8.68 -27.19 -14.73
N ILE A 523 8.47 -26.10 -13.99
CA ILE A 523 9.45 -25.01 -13.82
C ILE A 523 10.30 -25.26 -12.56
N TRP A 524 9.66 -25.76 -11.49
CA TRP A 524 10.32 -25.96 -10.20
C TRP A 524 11.21 -27.21 -10.17
N TYR A 525 10.84 -28.30 -10.85
CA TYR A 525 11.60 -29.54 -10.81
C TYR A 525 12.75 -29.54 -11.83
N THR A 526 13.99 -29.45 -11.35
CA THR A 526 15.19 -29.28 -12.20
C THR A 526 16.06 -30.53 -12.36
N ASN A 527 15.67 -31.68 -11.81
CA ASN A 527 16.50 -32.90 -11.89
C ASN A 527 16.36 -33.60 -13.24
N GLU A 528 17.35 -33.41 -14.12
CA GLU A 528 17.32 -33.92 -15.51
C GLU A 528 17.25 -35.45 -15.63
N SER A 529 17.75 -36.22 -14.66
CA SER A 529 17.86 -37.68 -14.77
C SER A 529 16.53 -38.44 -14.76
N ASP A 530 15.51 -37.89 -14.09
CA ASP A 530 14.18 -38.50 -13.93
C ASP A 530 13.03 -37.56 -14.33
N PHE A 531 13.34 -36.33 -14.79
CA PHE A 531 12.37 -35.33 -15.23
C PHE A 531 11.35 -35.93 -16.22
N ASP A 532 11.82 -36.48 -17.34
CA ASP A 532 10.93 -36.98 -18.40
C ASP A 532 10.02 -38.12 -17.91
N LYS A 533 10.57 -39.05 -17.11
CA LYS A 533 9.80 -40.18 -16.57
C LYS A 533 8.70 -39.72 -15.61
N LYS A 534 9.03 -38.78 -14.72
CA LYS A 534 8.06 -38.19 -13.80
C LYS A 534 7.03 -37.34 -14.55
N LEU A 535 7.48 -36.57 -15.54
CA LEU A 535 6.59 -35.78 -16.39
C LEU A 535 5.58 -36.68 -17.11
N ASP A 536 6.02 -37.76 -17.75
CA ASP A 536 5.11 -38.71 -18.40
C ASP A 536 4.09 -39.31 -17.43
N THR A 537 4.51 -39.60 -16.18
CA THR A 537 3.61 -40.09 -15.12
C THR A 537 2.57 -39.03 -14.73
N ILE A 538 2.99 -37.78 -14.55
CA ILE A 538 2.11 -36.65 -14.24
C ILE A 538 1.13 -36.42 -15.40
N LEU A 539 1.61 -36.45 -16.64
CA LEU A 539 0.78 -36.27 -17.83
C LEU A 539 -0.31 -37.35 -17.92
N ALA A 540 0.02 -38.62 -17.67
CA ALA A 540 -0.96 -39.71 -17.66
C ALA A 540 -2.03 -39.53 -16.56
N LYS A 541 -1.63 -39.07 -15.37
CA LYS A 541 -2.54 -38.76 -14.25
C LYS A 541 -3.46 -37.59 -14.59
N VAL A 542 -2.90 -36.51 -15.11
CA VAL A 542 -3.63 -35.31 -15.52
C VAL A 542 -4.59 -35.62 -16.67
N GLU A 543 -4.19 -36.45 -17.63
CA GLU A 543 -5.07 -36.94 -18.71
C GLU A 543 -6.24 -37.74 -18.13
N THR A 544 -5.98 -38.67 -17.21
CA THR A 544 -7.02 -39.47 -16.56
C THR A 544 -8.02 -38.58 -15.82
N LEU A 545 -7.54 -37.61 -15.04
CA LEU A 545 -8.39 -36.63 -14.36
C LEU A 545 -9.22 -35.81 -15.35
N SER A 546 -8.61 -35.35 -16.45
CA SER A 546 -9.33 -34.58 -17.48
C SER A 546 -10.46 -35.40 -18.11
N ASN A 547 -10.22 -36.67 -18.44
CA ASN A 547 -11.23 -37.56 -19.00
C ASN A 547 -12.36 -37.82 -18.00
N GLN A 548 -12.04 -37.99 -16.71
CA GLN A 548 -13.05 -38.11 -15.65
C GLN A 548 -13.92 -36.84 -15.56
N LEU A 549 -13.31 -35.65 -15.60
CA LEU A 549 -14.06 -34.39 -15.55
C LEU A 549 -14.91 -34.15 -16.80
N ILE A 550 -14.43 -34.51 -18.00
CA ILE A 550 -15.24 -34.43 -19.24
C ILE A 550 -16.49 -35.32 -19.14
N SER A 551 -16.35 -36.49 -18.49
CA SER A 551 -17.47 -37.42 -18.29
C SER A 551 -18.51 -36.92 -17.28
N LEU A 552 -18.22 -35.88 -16.50
CA LEU A 552 -19.19 -35.24 -15.62
C LEU A 552 -20.19 -34.42 -16.46
N ASN A 553 -21.47 -34.77 -16.36
CA ASN A 553 -22.56 -34.08 -17.05
C ASN A 553 -23.03 -32.84 -16.27
N LEU A 554 -22.16 -31.85 -16.10
CA LEU A 554 -22.56 -30.54 -15.55
C LEU A 554 -23.38 -29.76 -16.59
N ARG A 555 -24.49 -29.13 -16.15
CA ARG A 555 -25.38 -28.34 -17.03
C ARG A 555 -25.57 -26.89 -16.58
N ASP A 556 -25.34 -26.59 -15.30
CA ASP A 556 -25.39 -25.22 -14.76
C ASP A 556 -24.34 -24.31 -15.44
N PRO A 557 -24.74 -23.14 -15.99
CA PRO A 557 -23.83 -22.30 -16.77
C PRO A 557 -22.60 -21.81 -16.01
N LEU A 558 -22.72 -21.48 -14.71
CA LEU A 558 -21.61 -20.92 -13.94
C LEU A 558 -20.62 -22.00 -13.49
N LEU A 559 -21.11 -23.20 -13.16
CA LEU A 559 -20.24 -24.35 -12.92
C LEU A 559 -19.54 -24.80 -14.21
N LEU A 560 -20.24 -24.79 -15.35
CA LEU A 560 -19.64 -25.05 -16.66
C LEU A 560 -18.57 -24.02 -17.02
N LYS A 561 -18.81 -22.73 -16.75
CA LYS A 561 -17.83 -21.66 -16.91
C LYS A 561 -16.56 -21.99 -16.14
N LYS A 562 -16.67 -22.42 -14.88
CA LYS A 562 -15.51 -22.82 -14.07
C LYS A 562 -14.82 -24.08 -14.61
N GLN A 563 -15.60 -25.07 -15.05
CA GLN A 563 -15.05 -26.30 -15.64
C GLN A 563 -14.28 -26.01 -16.93
N ILE A 564 -14.75 -25.10 -17.79
CA ILE A 564 -14.08 -24.68 -19.02
C ILE A 564 -12.77 -23.95 -18.71
N GLN A 565 -12.75 -23.09 -17.70
CA GLN A 565 -11.51 -22.47 -17.22
C GLN A 565 -10.49 -23.54 -16.77
N ASN A 566 -10.94 -24.59 -16.08
CA ASN A 566 -10.07 -25.72 -15.72
C ASN A 566 -9.59 -26.50 -16.96
N PHE A 567 -10.46 -26.76 -17.93
CA PHE A 567 -10.09 -27.38 -19.22
C PHE A 567 -9.01 -26.60 -19.95
N ALA A 568 -9.10 -25.27 -19.98
CA ALA A 568 -8.05 -24.44 -20.55
C ALA A 568 -6.69 -24.65 -19.85
N LEU A 569 -6.66 -24.82 -18.52
CA LEU A 569 -5.43 -25.15 -17.80
C LEU A 569 -4.90 -26.54 -18.18
N PHE A 570 -5.76 -27.55 -18.35
CA PHE A 570 -5.36 -28.87 -18.84
C PHE A 570 -4.67 -28.81 -20.22
N LEU A 571 -5.09 -27.91 -21.10
CA LEU A 571 -4.49 -27.75 -22.43
C LEU A 571 -3.07 -27.19 -22.37
N THR A 572 -2.74 -26.39 -21.35
CA THR A 572 -1.37 -25.89 -21.17
C THR A 572 -0.38 -27.00 -20.79
N ILE A 573 -0.88 -28.17 -20.38
CA ILE A 573 -0.06 -29.27 -19.88
C ILE A 573 -0.11 -30.53 -20.77
N LEU A 574 -1.26 -30.90 -21.35
CA LEU A 574 -1.48 -32.12 -22.14
C LEU A 574 -1.13 -31.98 -23.65
N LYS A 575 -0.72 -33.08 -24.32
CA LYS A 575 -0.37 -33.17 -25.78
C LYS A 575 -1.59 -33.53 -26.67
N ASP A 576 -1.41 -33.58 -28.01
CA ASP A 576 -2.42 -33.51 -29.11
C ASP A 576 -3.68 -34.40 -29.03
N ASN A 577 -3.61 -35.62 -28.50
CA ASN A 577 -4.75 -36.56 -28.59
C ASN A 577 -5.94 -36.22 -27.67
N VAL A 578 -5.70 -35.57 -26.53
CA VAL A 578 -6.75 -35.13 -25.58
C VAL A 578 -7.31 -33.76 -25.99
N LEU A 579 -6.54 -33.01 -26.79
CA LEU A 579 -6.83 -31.62 -27.18
C LEU A 579 -8.11 -31.51 -28.01
N PHE A 580 -8.34 -32.43 -28.95
CA PHE A 580 -9.57 -32.42 -29.75
C PHE A 580 -10.83 -32.68 -28.91
N LYS A 581 -10.76 -33.57 -27.91
CA LYS A 581 -11.90 -33.83 -27.01
C LYS A 581 -12.25 -32.62 -26.15
N LEU A 582 -11.22 -31.93 -25.63
CA LEU A 582 -11.40 -30.71 -24.84
C LEU A 582 -11.91 -29.54 -25.70
N LEU A 583 -11.38 -29.39 -26.92
CA LEU A 583 -11.84 -28.40 -27.89
C LEU A 583 -13.31 -28.64 -28.29
N GLU A 584 -13.65 -29.89 -28.65
CA GLU A 584 -15.01 -30.28 -28.99
C GLU A 584 -15.96 -29.97 -27.83
N LYS A 585 -15.56 -30.28 -26.59
CA LYS A 585 -16.36 -29.95 -25.40
C LYS A 585 -16.57 -28.44 -25.25
N ILE A 586 -15.54 -27.61 -25.42
CA ILE A 586 -15.64 -26.15 -25.27
C ILE A 586 -16.50 -25.52 -26.37
N ILE A 587 -16.33 -25.96 -27.62
CA ILE A 587 -17.18 -25.51 -28.75
C ILE A 587 -18.63 -25.93 -28.50
N THR A 588 -18.85 -27.21 -28.13
CA THR A 588 -20.19 -27.73 -27.83
C THR A 588 -20.85 -26.91 -26.72
N THR A 589 -20.12 -26.61 -25.64
CA THR A 589 -20.62 -25.79 -24.53
C THR A 589 -20.89 -24.33 -24.94
N ALA A 590 -20.06 -23.73 -25.79
CA ALA A 590 -20.32 -22.40 -26.35
C ALA A 590 -21.61 -22.37 -27.20
N THR A 591 -21.95 -23.50 -27.82
CA THR A 591 -23.14 -23.67 -28.67
C THR A 591 -24.35 -24.29 -27.97
N LEU A 592 -24.25 -24.57 -26.66
CA LEU A 592 -25.38 -25.14 -25.91
C LEU A 592 -26.58 -24.18 -25.98
N ASP A 593 -27.70 -24.74 -26.41
CA ASP A 593 -28.96 -24.01 -26.53
C ASP A 593 -29.75 -24.16 -25.23
N TYR A 594 -30.13 -23.02 -24.65
CA TYR A 594 -30.95 -22.96 -23.44
C TYR A 594 -32.35 -22.50 -23.87
N SER A 595 -33.13 -23.44 -24.41
CA SER A 595 -34.41 -23.19 -25.09
C SER A 595 -35.46 -22.44 -24.25
N ASP A 596 -35.32 -22.47 -22.93
CA ASP A 596 -36.28 -21.90 -21.98
C ASP A 596 -35.89 -20.47 -21.53
N ILE A 597 -34.87 -19.86 -22.15
CA ILE A 597 -34.33 -18.54 -21.76
C ILE A 597 -34.38 -17.57 -22.93
N ASP A 598 -35.06 -16.45 -22.72
CA ASP A 598 -34.99 -15.33 -23.64
C ASP A 598 -33.66 -14.58 -23.47
N MET A 599 -32.78 -14.68 -24.48
CA MET A 599 -31.49 -13.98 -24.50
C MET A 599 -31.63 -12.47 -24.77
N GLU A 600 -32.81 -11.97 -25.11
CA GLU A 600 -33.08 -10.53 -25.18
C GLU A 600 -33.48 -9.95 -23.81
N GLU A 601 -33.93 -10.78 -22.87
CA GLU A 601 -34.28 -10.38 -21.51
C GLU A 601 -33.01 -10.23 -20.63
N LYS A 602 -32.99 -9.22 -19.75
CA LYS A 602 -31.94 -9.04 -18.74
C LYS A 602 -32.33 -9.75 -17.45
N SER A 603 -32.18 -11.07 -17.43
CA SER A 603 -32.37 -11.91 -16.24
C SER A 603 -31.06 -12.56 -15.79
N ASP A 604 -30.96 -12.90 -14.50
CA ASP A 604 -29.78 -13.57 -13.91
C ASP A 604 -29.37 -14.84 -14.68
N LYS A 605 -30.36 -15.57 -15.22
CA LYS A 605 -30.11 -16.77 -16.03
C LYS A 605 -29.53 -16.45 -17.40
N ALA A 606 -30.05 -15.41 -18.07
CA ALA A 606 -29.52 -14.96 -19.35
C ALA A 606 -28.09 -14.40 -19.19
N ASP A 607 -27.82 -13.69 -18.09
CA ASP A 607 -26.48 -13.20 -17.77
C ASP A 607 -25.49 -14.34 -17.49
N ALA A 608 -25.89 -15.36 -16.73
CA ALA A 608 -25.06 -16.56 -16.51
C ALA A 608 -24.68 -17.28 -17.83
N VAL A 609 -25.60 -17.34 -18.79
CA VAL A 609 -25.34 -17.92 -20.13
C VAL A 609 -24.42 -17.01 -20.96
N ARG A 610 -24.61 -15.69 -20.95
CA ARG A 610 -23.71 -14.74 -21.62
C ARG A 610 -22.30 -14.82 -21.05
N GLU A 611 -22.15 -14.91 -19.73
CA GLU A 611 -20.85 -15.08 -19.07
C GLU A 611 -20.16 -16.39 -19.46
N LEU A 612 -20.91 -17.49 -19.55
CA LEU A 612 -20.39 -18.77 -20.02
C LEU A 612 -19.86 -18.66 -21.46
N ARG A 613 -20.67 -18.13 -22.38
CA ARG A 613 -20.29 -17.96 -23.80
C ARG A 613 -19.09 -17.04 -23.95
N TYR A 614 -19.04 -15.96 -23.18
CA TYR A 614 -17.89 -15.05 -23.15
C TYR A 614 -16.62 -15.77 -22.67
N ALA A 615 -16.70 -16.57 -21.60
CA ALA A 615 -15.58 -17.37 -21.11
C ALA A 615 -15.10 -18.39 -22.17
N CYS A 616 -16.02 -19.08 -22.86
CA CYS A 616 -15.66 -19.97 -23.97
C CYS A 616 -14.90 -19.23 -25.07
N GLY A 617 -15.36 -18.02 -25.45
CA GLY A 617 -14.71 -17.19 -26.47
C GLY A 617 -13.27 -16.82 -26.10
N ILE A 618 -13.02 -16.49 -24.83
CA ILE A 618 -11.67 -16.21 -24.32
C ILE A 618 -10.78 -17.45 -24.40
N GLU A 619 -11.26 -18.59 -23.90
CA GLU A 619 -10.45 -19.80 -23.86
C GLU A 619 -10.16 -20.36 -25.26
N LEU A 620 -11.10 -20.24 -26.21
CA LEU A 620 -10.86 -20.57 -27.61
C LEU A 620 -9.73 -19.73 -28.21
N ASN A 621 -9.74 -18.41 -27.99
CA ASN A 621 -8.65 -17.53 -28.45
C ASN A 621 -7.30 -17.94 -27.85
N ARG A 622 -7.27 -18.28 -26.55
CA ARG A 622 -6.06 -18.78 -25.89
C ARG A 622 -5.55 -20.08 -26.54
N MET A 623 -6.44 -21.01 -26.91
CA MET A 623 -6.05 -22.24 -27.61
C MET A 623 -5.46 -21.97 -28.99
N ALA A 624 -6.03 -21.03 -29.74
CA ALA A 624 -5.53 -20.68 -31.07
C ALA A 624 -4.08 -20.16 -31.03
N LEU A 625 -3.64 -19.59 -29.91
CA LEU A 625 -2.26 -19.16 -29.71
C LEU A 625 -1.34 -20.31 -29.29
N LEU A 626 -1.84 -21.21 -28.44
CA LEU A 626 -1.05 -22.35 -27.94
C LEU A 626 -0.82 -23.43 -29.01
N MET A 627 -1.80 -23.69 -29.89
CA MET A 627 -1.80 -24.89 -30.75
C MET A 627 -2.31 -24.63 -32.18
N PRO A 628 -1.70 -23.71 -32.93
CA PRO A 628 -2.27 -23.27 -34.19
C PRO A 628 -2.16 -24.28 -35.34
N ASP A 629 -1.07 -25.05 -35.40
CA ASP A 629 -0.87 -26.04 -36.47
C ASP A 629 -1.81 -27.24 -36.36
N SER A 630 -2.16 -27.67 -35.15
CA SER A 630 -3.15 -28.73 -34.91
C SER A 630 -4.55 -28.29 -35.36
N LEU A 631 -4.87 -26.99 -35.25
CA LEU A 631 -6.16 -26.42 -35.68
C LEU A 631 -6.24 -26.11 -37.19
N LYS A 632 -5.09 -26.01 -37.88
CA LYS A 632 -5.02 -25.75 -39.34
C LYS A 632 -5.83 -26.77 -40.14
N GLY A 633 -5.76 -28.04 -39.77
CA GLY A 633 -6.43 -29.14 -40.48
C GLY A 633 -7.96 -29.08 -40.46
N ILE A 634 -8.54 -28.41 -39.46
CA ILE A 634 -9.99 -28.27 -39.26
C ILE A 634 -10.47 -26.82 -39.45
N TYR A 635 -9.63 -25.92 -39.96
CA TYR A 635 -9.95 -24.49 -40.07
C TYR A 635 -11.24 -24.24 -40.88
N SER A 636 -11.42 -24.93 -42.00
CA SER A 636 -12.63 -24.80 -42.84
C SER A 636 -13.89 -25.25 -42.10
N ASP A 637 -13.79 -26.29 -41.28
CA ASP A 637 -14.91 -26.80 -40.50
C ASP A 637 -15.25 -25.83 -39.38
N LEU A 638 -14.24 -25.26 -38.72
CA LEU A 638 -14.41 -24.20 -37.71
C LEU A 638 -15.03 -22.94 -38.31
N GLU A 639 -14.61 -22.54 -39.51
CA GLU A 639 -15.16 -21.39 -40.23
C GLU A 639 -16.66 -21.59 -40.55
N ASN A 640 -17.04 -22.79 -41.00
CA ASN A 640 -18.45 -23.14 -41.25
C ASN A 640 -19.28 -23.20 -39.96
N VAL A 641 -18.74 -23.81 -38.90
CA VAL A 641 -19.39 -23.90 -37.59
C VAL A 641 -19.61 -22.49 -37.04
N ILE A 642 -18.57 -21.64 -37.02
CA ILE A 642 -18.68 -20.26 -36.55
C ILE A 642 -19.66 -19.47 -37.40
N ALA A 643 -19.61 -19.56 -38.74
CA ALA A 643 -20.55 -18.88 -39.62
C ALA A 643 -22.02 -19.24 -39.33
N SER A 644 -22.29 -20.50 -38.97
CA SER A 644 -23.64 -20.95 -38.56
C SER A 644 -24.09 -20.37 -37.21
N ILE A 645 -23.14 -20.03 -36.33
CA ILE A 645 -23.39 -19.55 -34.97
C ILE A 645 -23.46 -18.02 -34.91
N LEU A 646 -22.71 -17.30 -35.77
CA LEU A 646 -22.67 -15.84 -35.85
C LEU A 646 -24.04 -15.13 -35.71
N PRO A 647 -25.13 -15.55 -36.40
CA PRO A 647 -26.41 -14.87 -36.28
C PRO A 647 -27.08 -14.98 -34.90
N LYS A 648 -26.65 -15.92 -34.05
CA LYS A 648 -27.18 -16.15 -32.69
C LYS A 648 -26.34 -15.45 -31.61
N LEU A 649 -25.25 -14.79 -31.99
CA LEU A 649 -24.31 -14.16 -31.08
C LEU A 649 -24.51 -12.65 -31.01
N THR A 650 -24.15 -12.08 -29.86
CA THR A 650 -24.01 -10.64 -29.70
C THR A 650 -22.82 -10.11 -30.54
N SER A 651 -22.79 -8.79 -30.78
CA SER A 651 -21.67 -8.12 -31.46
C SER A 651 -20.32 -8.42 -30.78
N HIS A 652 -20.31 -8.44 -29.44
CA HIS A 652 -19.10 -8.72 -28.66
C HIS A 652 -18.60 -10.15 -28.81
N GLU A 653 -19.49 -11.14 -28.75
CA GLU A 653 -19.16 -12.55 -28.94
C GLU A 653 -18.66 -12.79 -30.38
N THR A 654 -19.32 -12.18 -31.37
CA THR A 654 -18.92 -12.23 -32.78
C THR A 654 -17.46 -11.82 -32.98
N ILE A 655 -17.03 -10.70 -32.38
CA ILE A 655 -15.64 -10.24 -32.45
C ILE A 655 -14.69 -11.26 -31.82
N SER A 656 -15.08 -11.91 -30.72
CA SER A 656 -14.26 -12.94 -30.04
C SER A 656 -14.04 -14.16 -30.94
N PHE A 657 -15.07 -14.65 -31.62
CA PHE A 657 -14.95 -15.78 -32.55
C PHE A 657 -14.19 -15.42 -33.83
N LYS A 658 -14.38 -14.20 -34.36
CA LYS A 658 -13.56 -13.68 -35.47
C LYS A 658 -12.08 -13.57 -35.07
N SER A 659 -11.80 -13.13 -33.84
CA SER A 659 -10.43 -13.07 -33.30
C SER A 659 -9.80 -14.46 -33.16
N PHE A 660 -10.61 -15.49 -32.85
CA PHE A 660 -10.14 -16.87 -32.77
C PHE A 660 -9.68 -17.38 -34.14
N LEU A 661 -10.50 -17.17 -35.18
CA LEU A 661 -10.13 -17.50 -36.56
C LEU A 661 -8.90 -16.71 -37.03
N LEU A 662 -8.85 -15.41 -36.71
CA LEU A 662 -7.69 -14.56 -37.01
C LEU A 662 -6.41 -15.09 -36.36
N SER A 663 -6.48 -15.47 -35.09
CA SER A 663 -5.35 -16.00 -34.34
C SER A 663 -4.81 -17.25 -35.02
N ILE A 664 -5.66 -18.22 -35.37
CA ILE A 664 -5.25 -19.45 -36.08
C ILE A 664 -4.61 -19.10 -37.44
N ALA A 665 -5.22 -18.21 -38.22
CA ALA A 665 -4.72 -17.84 -39.54
C ALA A 665 -3.32 -17.21 -39.49
N LEU A 666 -3.04 -16.41 -38.46
CA LEU A 666 -1.75 -15.74 -38.28
C LEU A 666 -0.67 -16.67 -37.70
N SER A 667 -1.01 -17.45 -36.67
CA SER A 667 -0.05 -18.25 -35.90
C SER A 667 0.27 -19.62 -36.49
N SER A 668 -0.55 -20.14 -37.42
CA SER A 668 -0.32 -21.45 -38.08
C SER A 668 0.57 -21.34 -39.33
N SER A 669 1.07 -22.49 -39.81
CA SER A 669 1.86 -22.61 -41.05
C SER A 669 1.03 -22.54 -42.35
N MET A 670 -0.04 -21.74 -42.41
CA MET A 670 -0.88 -21.58 -43.61
C MET A 670 -0.25 -20.66 -44.67
N ASP A 671 -0.50 -20.91 -45.96
CA ASP A 671 0.06 -20.13 -47.09
C ASP A 671 -0.75 -18.84 -47.37
N ASP A 672 -2.08 -18.87 -47.21
CA ASP A 672 -3.01 -17.77 -47.52
C ASP A 672 -3.22 -16.75 -46.37
N LYS A 673 -2.16 -16.40 -45.62
CA LYS A 673 -2.31 -15.55 -44.42
C LYS A 673 -2.85 -14.15 -44.74
N GLY A 674 -2.33 -13.51 -45.78
CA GLY A 674 -2.68 -12.13 -46.14
C GLY A 674 -4.13 -11.98 -46.59
N SER A 675 -4.66 -12.93 -47.36
CA SER A 675 -6.05 -12.90 -47.83
C SER A 675 -7.04 -13.18 -46.70
N ARG A 676 -6.74 -14.15 -45.81
CA ARG A 676 -7.56 -14.48 -44.63
C ARG A 676 -7.53 -13.38 -43.57
N PHE A 677 -6.38 -12.74 -43.38
CA PHE A 677 -6.29 -11.55 -42.53
C PHE A 677 -7.20 -10.43 -43.05
N SER A 678 -7.11 -10.15 -44.36
CA SER A 678 -7.90 -9.11 -45.01
C SER A 678 -9.41 -9.40 -44.93
N SER A 679 -9.83 -10.65 -45.12
CA SER A 679 -11.26 -11.02 -45.07
C SER A 679 -11.89 -10.86 -43.69
N ILE A 680 -11.10 -10.97 -42.60
CA ILE A 680 -11.58 -10.81 -41.23
C ILE A 680 -11.48 -9.36 -40.75
N VAL A 681 -10.36 -8.68 -41.04
CA VAL A 681 -10.01 -7.38 -40.45
C VAL A 681 -10.59 -6.20 -41.24
N ASP A 682 -10.53 -6.25 -42.58
CA ASP A 682 -10.90 -5.09 -43.43
C ASP A 682 -12.38 -4.69 -43.31
N PRO A 683 -13.34 -5.62 -43.25
CA PRO A 683 -14.76 -5.26 -43.09
C PRO A 683 -15.03 -4.46 -41.80
N GLU A 684 -14.32 -4.78 -40.71
CA GLU A 684 -14.49 -4.10 -39.43
C GLU A 684 -13.76 -2.74 -39.40
N LEU A 685 -12.58 -2.64 -40.02
CA LEU A 685 -11.84 -1.38 -40.11
C LEU A 685 -12.49 -0.38 -41.07
N ALA A 686 -13.22 -0.83 -42.09
CA ALA A 686 -13.96 0.03 -42.99
C ALA A 686 -14.96 0.95 -42.25
N ALA A 687 -15.45 0.52 -41.07
CA ALA A 687 -16.34 1.33 -40.24
C ALA A 687 -15.69 2.63 -39.71
N TRP A 688 -14.35 2.72 -39.65
CA TRP A 688 -13.65 3.98 -39.33
C TRP A 688 -13.81 5.03 -40.42
N SER A 689 -13.92 4.60 -41.68
CA SER A 689 -14.07 5.46 -42.85
C SER A 689 -15.53 5.65 -43.29
N ASP A 690 -16.49 5.09 -42.55
CA ASP A 690 -17.91 5.31 -42.82
C ASP A 690 -18.25 6.81 -42.74
N LYS A 691 -19.15 7.28 -43.60
CA LYS A 691 -19.54 8.69 -43.67
C LYS A 691 -20.10 9.18 -42.34
N ASN A 692 -20.91 8.36 -41.66
CA ASN A 692 -21.41 8.69 -40.33
C ASN A 692 -20.27 8.77 -39.31
N THR A 693 -19.22 7.95 -39.51
CA THR A 693 -18.05 7.97 -38.65
C THR A 693 -17.28 9.27 -38.72
N VAL A 694 -16.94 9.67 -39.93
CA VAL A 694 -16.16 10.88 -40.21
C VAL A 694 -16.91 12.14 -39.78
N VAL A 695 -18.20 12.24 -40.12
CA VAL A 695 -19.03 13.40 -39.73
C VAL A 695 -19.12 13.53 -38.21
N GLY A 696 -19.38 12.42 -37.51
CA GLY A 696 -19.47 12.41 -36.04
C GLY A 696 -18.17 12.77 -35.32
N LEU A 697 -17.01 12.74 -36.00
CA LEU A 697 -15.71 13.12 -35.44
C LEU A 697 -15.26 14.53 -35.85
N THR A 698 -16.00 15.18 -36.75
CA THR A 698 -15.63 16.49 -37.31
C THR A 698 -15.65 17.55 -36.22
N ASP A 699 -16.77 17.73 -35.51
CA ASP A 699 -16.92 18.70 -34.41
C ASP A 699 -17.74 18.14 -33.25
N LEU A 700 -17.64 18.78 -32.09
CA LEU A 700 -18.33 18.32 -30.87
C LEU A 700 -19.86 18.19 -31.04
N PRO A 701 -20.60 19.11 -31.69
CA PRO A 701 -22.05 18.95 -31.86
C PRO A 701 -22.45 17.67 -32.59
N TRP A 702 -21.71 17.29 -33.65
CA TRP A 702 -21.94 16.04 -34.38
C TRP A 702 -21.58 14.80 -33.55
N PHE A 703 -20.58 14.91 -32.69
CA PHE A 703 -20.25 13.87 -31.72
C PHE A 703 -21.40 13.67 -30.71
N LEU A 704 -21.97 14.74 -30.17
CA LEU A 704 -23.11 14.70 -29.24
C LEU A 704 -24.38 14.12 -29.90
N GLU A 705 -24.67 14.50 -31.15
CA GLU A 705 -25.77 13.92 -31.92
C GLU A 705 -25.61 12.41 -32.06
N ARG A 706 -24.39 11.98 -32.39
CA ARG A 706 -24.10 10.57 -32.59
C ARG A 706 -24.16 9.74 -31.31
N LEU A 707 -23.82 10.32 -30.16
CA LEU A 707 -24.06 9.71 -28.84
C LEU A 707 -25.55 9.53 -28.53
N GLY A 708 -26.43 10.22 -29.25
CA GLY A 708 -27.88 10.19 -29.05
C GLY A 708 -28.40 11.27 -28.09
N ILE A 709 -27.56 12.23 -27.70
CA ILE A 709 -27.93 13.28 -26.74
C ILE A 709 -29.07 14.14 -27.27
N VAL A 710 -29.11 14.40 -28.58
CA VAL A 710 -30.22 15.13 -29.21
C VAL A 710 -31.55 14.38 -29.07
N LYS A 711 -31.56 13.05 -29.18
CA LYS A 711 -32.77 12.23 -28.99
C LYS A 711 -33.22 12.21 -27.54
N ILE A 712 -32.26 12.13 -26.60
CA ILE A 712 -32.54 12.23 -25.15
C ILE A 712 -33.12 13.60 -24.81
N ALA A 713 -32.55 14.68 -25.35
CA ALA A 713 -33.02 16.04 -25.16
C ALA A 713 -34.47 16.22 -25.68
N GLN A 714 -34.79 15.67 -26.85
CA GLN A 714 -36.15 15.68 -27.39
C GLN A 714 -37.14 14.93 -26.50
N TYR A 715 -36.73 13.80 -25.92
CA TYR A 715 -37.53 13.05 -24.95
C TYR A 715 -37.75 13.86 -23.66
N PHE A 716 -36.72 14.52 -23.13
CA PHE A 716 -36.82 15.37 -21.95
C PHE A 716 -37.75 16.57 -22.17
N GLN A 717 -37.67 17.20 -23.35
CA GLN A 717 -38.60 18.27 -23.75
C GLN A 717 -40.05 17.80 -23.81
N LYS A 718 -40.32 16.63 -24.40
CA LYS A 718 -41.68 16.04 -24.44
C LYS A 718 -42.24 15.77 -23.04
N ARG A 719 -41.38 15.38 -22.09
CA ARG A 719 -41.76 15.08 -20.71
C ARG A 719 -41.77 16.30 -19.77
N VAL A 720 -41.44 17.49 -20.28
CA VAL A 720 -41.35 18.73 -19.49
C VAL A 720 -40.39 18.56 -18.30
N ILE A 721 -39.29 17.84 -18.51
CA ILE A 721 -38.15 17.84 -17.58
C ILE A 721 -37.45 19.18 -17.79
N ASP A 722 -36.98 19.80 -16.72
CA ASP A 722 -36.25 21.08 -16.73
C ASP A 722 -34.91 20.99 -15.97
N GLU A 723 -34.22 22.12 -15.80
CA GLU A 723 -32.91 22.16 -15.11
C GLU A 723 -33.00 21.83 -13.61
N ASN A 724 -34.15 22.08 -12.98
CA ASN A 724 -34.38 21.95 -11.53
C ASN A 724 -35.02 20.60 -11.17
N SER A 725 -35.29 19.78 -12.17
CA SER A 725 -35.88 18.46 -12.03
C SER A 725 -34.87 17.47 -11.44
N ASP A 726 -35.24 16.80 -10.35
CA ASP A 726 -34.46 15.68 -9.83
C ASP A 726 -34.61 14.45 -10.72
N LEU A 727 -33.56 14.14 -11.49
CA LEU A 727 -33.54 13.01 -12.43
C LEU A 727 -33.69 11.65 -11.74
N LEU A 728 -33.36 11.53 -10.45
CA LEU A 728 -33.52 10.30 -9.66
C LEU A 728 -34.98 10.10 -9.21
N ALA A 729 -35.76 11.17 -9.06
CA ALA A 729 -37.17 11.07 -8.66
C ALA A 729 -38.10 10.66 -9.83
N ILE A 730 -37.66 10.88 -11.07
CA ILE A 730 -38.50 10.72 -12.27
C ILE A 730 -38.33 9.31 -12.87
N LYS A 731 -39.36 8.46 -12.75
CA LYS A 731 -39.37 7.09 -13.30
C LYS A 731 -39.42 7.08 -14.84
N ILE A 732 -38.70 6.15 -15.47
CA ILE A 732 -38.71 5.98 -16.92
C ILE A 732 -40.01 5.31 -17.41
N ASP A 733 -40.63 5.85 -18.46
CA ASP A 733 -41.81 5.24 -19.10
C ASP A 733 -41.44 4.29 -20.25
N ASP A 734 -42.44 3.70 -20.89
CA ASP A 734 -42.24 2.73 -21.97
C ASP A 734 -41.59 3.35 -23.23
N GLU A 735 -41.82 4.64 -23.52
CA GLU A 735 -41.12 5.35 -24.61
C GLU A 735 -39.63 5.50 -24.26
N GLY A 736 -39.32 5.91 -23.01
CA GLY A 736 -37.94 5.99 -22.51
C GLY A 736 -37.24 4.63 -22.46
N LYS A 737 -37.92 3.56 -22.04
CA LYS A 737 -37.37 2.19 -22.05
C LYS A 737 -37.02 1.72 -23.46
N LYS A 738 -37.89 1.99 -24.44
CA LYS A 738 -37.61 1.70 -25.85
C LYS A 738 -36.40 2.49 -26.35
N LEU A 739 -36.37 3.80 -26.08
CA LEU A 739 -35.23 4.65 -26.43
C LEU A 739 -33.92 4.14 -25.81
N LYS A 740 -33.94 3.69 -24.54
CA LYS A 740 -32.78 3.09 -23.87
C LYS A 740 -32.29 1.83 -24.58
N VAL A 741 -33.19 0.93 -24.97
CA VAL A 741 -32.84 -0.30 -25.71
C VAL A 741 -32.25 0.04 -27.07
N ASP A 742 -32.84 1.00 -27.78
CA ASP A 742 -32.36 1.44 -29.09
C ASP A 742 -30.97 2.10 -29.00
N LEU A 743 -30.77 2.97 -28.00
CA LEU A 743 -29.48 3.60 -27.73
C LEU A 743 -28.43 2.57 -27.31
N ALA A 744 -28.77 1.59 -26.48
CA ALA A 744 -27.85 0.53 -26.08
C ALA A 744 -27.39 -0.31 -27.28
N LYS A 745 -28.29 -0.65 -28.21
CA LYS A 745 -27.94 -1.34 -29.46
C LYS A 745 -27.06 -0.47 -30.37
N HIS A 746 -27.38 0.82 -30.47
CA HIS A 746 -26.58 1.79 -31.24
C HIS A 746 -25.16 1.95 -30.65
N TRP A 747 -25.03 2.08 -29.33
CA TRP A 747 -23.74 2.24 -28.64
C TRP A 747 -22.78 1.06 -28.85
N GLN A 748 -23.30 -0.17 -28.99
CA GLN A 748 -22.49 -1.36 -29.29
C GLN A 748 -21.80 -1.31 -30.65
N THR A 749 -22.29 -0.49 -31.57
CA THR A 749 -21.77 -0.35 -32.95
C THR A 749 -21.32 1.08 -33.26
N LEU A 750 -21.29 1.96 -32.25
CA LEU A 750 -21.04 3.39 -32.40
C LEU A 750 -19.69 3.68 -33.05
N PHE A 751 -18.64 3.07 -32.52
CA PHE A 751 -17.28 3.16 -33.01
C PHE A 751 -16.65 1.77 -33.03
N PRO A 752 -15.84 1.42 -34.04
CA PRO A 752 -15.22 0.10 -34.15
C PRO A 752 -14.01 -0.08 -33.21
N VAL A 753 -14.04 0.50 -32.01
CA VAL A 753 -12.91 0.51 -31.07
C VAL A 753 -12.63 -0.89 -30.49
N ARG A 754 -13.68 -1.67 -30.19
CA ARG A 754 -13.51 -3.03 -29.63
C ARG A 754 -12.86 -3.98 -30.64
N ALA A 755 -13.37 -4.02 -31.87
CA ALA A 755 -12.82 -4.86 -32.93
C ALA A 755 -11.35 -4.49 -33.21
N THR A 756 -11.07 -3.19 -33.39
CA THR A 756 -9.70 -2.69 -33.59
C THR A 756 -8.76 -3.12 -32.48
N ARG A 757 -9.16 -2.95 -31.21
CA ARG A 757 -8.37 -3.36 -30.04
C ARG A 757 -8.11 -4.86 -30.01
N MET A 758 -9.15 -5.68 -30.17
CA MET A 758 -9.04 -7.14 -30.08
C MET A 758 -8.18 -7.72 -31.19
N PHE A 759 -8.34 -7.25 -32.43
CA PHE A 759 -7.54 -7.73 -33.55
C PHE A 759 -6.06 -7.36 -33.42
N ILE A 760 -5.73 -6.13 -33.02
CA ILE A 760 -4.34 -5.75 -32.76
C ILE A 760 -3.75 -6.59 -31.63
N HIS A 761 -4.49 -6.73 -30.51
CA HIS A 761 -4.04 -7.48 -29.34
C HIS A 761 -3.71 -8.93 -29.68
N TYR A 762 -4.64 -9.67 -30.29
CA TYR A 762 -4.39 -11.07 -30.64
C TYR A 762 -3.37 -11.24 -31.76
N SER A 763 -3.32 -10.31 -32.72
CA SER A 763 -2.26 -10.32 -33.74
C SER A 763 -0.88 -10.20 -33.11
N MET A 764 -0.69 -9.29 -32.14
CA MET A 764 0.58 -9.12 -31.43
C MET A 764 0.97 -10.36 -30.62
N GLN A 765 0.01 -11.07 -30.04
CA GLN A 765 0.28 -12.32 -29.31
C GLN A 765 0.75 -13.48 -30.22
N THR A 766 0.55 -13.37 -31.54
CA THR A 766 1.05 -14.40 -32.49
C THR A 766 2.54 -14.28 -32.80
N VAL A 767 3.18 -13.16 -32.44
CA VAL A 767 4.58 -12.88 -32.77
C VAL A 767 5.52 -13.71 -31.90
N LYS A 768 6.28 -14.63 -32.49
CA LYS A 768 7.27 -15.46 -31.79
C LYS A 768 8.71 -14.98 -31.96
N ASN A 769 9.02 -14.37 -33.11
CA ASN A 769 10.36 -13.93 -33.48
C ASN A 769 10.29 -12.61 -34.28
N ASN A 770 11.45 -12.01 -34.56
CA ASN A 770 11.53 -10.74 -35.27
C ASN A 770 11.02 -10.82 -36.72
N GLU A 771 11.12 -11.98 -37.38
CA GLU A 771 10.61 -12.15 -38.76
C GLU A 771 9.07 -12.11 -38.79
N ASP A 772 8.41 -12.78 -37.84
CA ASP A 772 6.96 -12.72 -37.68
C ASP A 772 6.50 -11.30 -37.36
N PHE A 773 7.28 -10.56 -36.57
CA PHE A 773 7.01 -9.16 -36.24
C PHE A 773 7.04 -8.27 -37.49
N VAL A 774 8.05 -8.41 -38.35
CA VAL A 774 8.16 -7.65 -39.60
C VAL A 774 7.00 -7.98 -40.56
N LYS A 775 6.65 -9.25 -40.73
CA LYS A 775 5.49 -9.66 -41.54
C LYS A 775 4.19 -9.09 -40.98
N LEU A 776 4.04 -9.07 -39.66
CA LEU A 776 2.88 -8.49 -39.01
C LEU A 776 2.81 -6.98 -39.25
N GLN A 777 3.95 -6.29 -39.21
CA GLN A 777 4.04 -4.87 -39.54
C GLN A 777 3.60 -4.61 -40.99
N GLU A 778 4.02 -5.44 -41.95
CA GLU A 778 3.59 -5.31 -43.35
C GLU A 778 2.07 -5.46 -43.53
N LEU A 779 1.43 -6.35 -42.75
CA LEU A 779 -0.02 -6.54 -42.77
C LEU A 779 -0.77 -5.33 -42.19
N TRP A 780 -0.29 -4.76 -41.08
CA TRP A 780 -0.97 -3.67 -40.36
C TRP A 780 -0.64 -2.27 -40.88
N LYS A 781 0.55 -2.03 -41.45
CA LYS A 781 0.98 -0.71 -41.94
C LYS A 781 -0.03 -0.04 -42.89
N PRO A 782 -0.56 -0.71 -43.95
CA PRO A 782 -1.53 -0.08 -44.85
C PRO A 782 -2.90 0.19 -44.19
N ARG A 783 -3.18 -0.39 -43.02
CA ARG A 783 -4.47 -0.31 -42.33
C ARG A 783 -4.48 0.66 -41.16
N ILE A 784 -3.37 0.75 -40.41
CA ILE A 784 -3.23 1.62 -39.24
C ILE A 784 -3.08 3.09 -39.65
N VAL A 785 -2.23 3.37 -40.65
CA VAL A 785 -1.91 4.75 -41.05
C VAL A 785 -3.16 5.55 -41.45
N PRO A 786 -4.12 5.00 -42.23
CA PRO A 786 -5.36 5.71 -42.56
C PRO A 786 -6.31 5.93 -41.39
N ILE A 787 -6.34 5.02 -40.40
CA ILE A 787 -7.30 5.08 -39.29
C ILE A 787 -6.80 5.88 -38.09
N LEU A 788 -5.48 6.02 -37.92
CA LEU A 788 -4.86 6.69 -36.78
C LEU A 788 -5.36 8.14 -36.57
N PRO A 789 -5.52 9.00 -37.60
CA PRO A 789 -6.08 10.33 -37.43
C PRO A 789 -7.49 10.33 -36.85
N TYR A 790 -8.34 9.36 -37.23
CA TYR A 790 -9.69 9.23 -36.68
C TYR A 790 -9.68 8.77 -35.22
N ILE A 791 -8.75 7.89 -34.84
CA ILE A 791 -8.56 7.44 -33.46
C ILE A 791 -8.14 8.62 -32.57
N LEU A 792 -7.15 9.42 -33.00
CA LEU A 792 -6.69 10.60 -32.27
C LEU A 792 -7.76 11.69 -32.21
N ARG A 793 -8.53 11.89 -33.30
CA ARG A 793 -9.67 12.81 -33.30
C ARG A 793 -10.78 12.36 -32.36
N LEU A 794 -11.06 11.06 -32.29
CA LEU A 794 -12.00 10.52 -31.31
C LEU A 794 -11.54 10.77 -29.87
N LEU A 795 -10.26 10.56 -29.56
CA LEU A 795 -9.71 10.89 -28.25
C LEU A 795 -9.90 12.38 -27.91
N TYR A 796 -9.58 13.26 -28.86
CA TYR A 796 -9.81 14.71 -28.73
C TYR A 796 -11.28 15.04 -28.44
N GLN A 797 -12.24 14.44 -29.15
CA GLN A 797 -13.67 14.68 -28.90
C GLN A 797 -14.12 14.16 -27.53
N LEU A 798 -13.60 13.00 -27.09
CA LEU A 798 -13.91 12.42 -25.78
C LEU A 798 -13.38 13.28 -24.62
N GLN A 799 -12.28 14.01 -24.82
CA GLN A 799 -11.75 14.96 -23.85
C GLN A 799 -12.48 16.29 -23.91
N SER A 800 -12.67 16.82 -25.11
CA SER A 800 -13.47 18.03 -25.36
C SER A 800 -14.88 17.88 -24.81
N TYR A 801 -15.42 16.65 -24.81
CA TYR A 801 -16.71 16.36 -24.21
C TYR A 801 -16.76 16.91 -22.82
N HIS A 802 -15.82 16.68 -21.90
CA HIS A 802 -16.01 17.03 -20.48
C HIS A 802 -15.73 18.49 -20.11
N ASP A 803 -15.36 19.35 -21.07
CA ASP A 803 -15.13 20.76 -20.78
C ASP A 803 -16.46 21.51 -20.72
N PRO A 804 -16.85 22.09 -19.56
CA PRO A 804 -18.09 22.85 -19.44
C PRO A 804 -18.18 24.05 -20.40
N GLU A 805 -17.03 24.63 -20.77
CA GLU A 805 -16.97 25.74 -21.73
C GLU A 805 -17.51 25.34 -23.11
N ASN A 806 -17.34 24.09 -23.50
CA ASN A 806 -17.74 23.58 -24.82
C ASN A 806 -19.25 23.36 -24.95
N TRP A 807 -20.01 23.46 -23.86
CA TRP A 807 -21.46 23.26 -23.85
C TRP A 807 -22.26 24.54 -23.63
N LYS A 808 -21.61 25.71 -23.48
CA LYS A 808 -22.27 26.98 -23.16
C LYS A 808 -23.38 27.35 -24.15
N ASP A 809 -23.21 26.97 -25.41
CA ASP A 809 -24.16 27.25 -26.48
C ASP A 809 -25.32 26.23 -26.57
N LEU A 810 -25.30 25.15 -25.77
CA LEU A 810 -26.36 24.15 -25.73
C LEU A 810 -27.53 24.61 -24.84
N PRO A 811 -28.76 24.11 -25.06
CA PRO A 811 -29.88 24.40 -24.15
C PRO A 811 -29.56 24.02 -22.70
N VAL A 812 -30.02 24.80 -21.73
CA VAL A 812 -29.66 24.66 -20.30
C VAL A 812 -29.95 23.26 -19.75
N ILE A 813 -31.05 22.63 -20.19
CA ILE A 813 -31.37 21.24 -19.85
C ILE A 813 -30.35 20.21 -20.37
N VAL A 814 -29.77 20.46 -21.54
CA VAL A 814 -28.71 19.61 -22.09
C VAL A 814 -27.44 19.84 -21.31
N GLN A 815 -27.13 21.08 -20.90
CA GLN A 815 -25.97 21.36 -20.05
C GLN A 815 -26.07 20.64 -18.70
N SER A 816 -27.22 20.66 -18.03
CA SER A 816 -27.41 19.97 -16.74
C SER A 816 -27.27 18.45 -16.89
N PHE A 817 -27.88 17.87 -17.93
CA PHE A 817 -27.76 16.45 -18.26
C PHE A 817 -26.32 16.04 -18.58
N VAL A 818 -25.63 16.82 -19.42
CA VAL A 818 -24.27 16.51 -19.84
C VAL A 818 -23.31 16.64 -18.65
N LYS A 819 -23.44 17.68 -17.82
CA LYS A 819 -22.70 17.83 -16.56
C LYS A 819 -22.88 16.59 -15.68
N CYS A 820 -24.13 16.14 -15.51
CA CYS A 820 -24.48 14.94 -14.78
C CYS A 820 -23.80 13.68 -15.34
N SER A 821 -23.70 13.53 -16.66
CA SER A 821 -23.04 12.39 -17.31
C SER A 821 -21.51 12.36 -17.18
N THR A 822 -20.88 13.51 -16.88
CA THR A 822 -19.43 13.61 -16.68
C THR A 822 -18.97 13.33 -15.25
N ILE A 823 -19.91 13.25 -14.31
CA ILE A 823 -19.60 12.92 -12.92
C ILE A 823 -19.33 11.43 -12.82
N GLU A 824 -18.12 11.10 -12.38
CA GLU A 824 -17.73 9.72 -12.11
C GLU A 824 -18.01 9.40 -10.64
N ARG A 825 -18.93 8.47 -10.39
CA ARG A 825 -19.23 7.98 -9.04
C ARG A 825 -18.36 6.77 -8.75
N PHE A 826 -17.59 6.84 -7.68
CA PHE A 826 -16.81 5.73 -7.16
C PHE A 826 -17.30 5.37 -5.77
N TRP A 827 -17.27 4.08 -5.46
CA TRP A 827 -17.38 3.60 -4.10
C TRP A 827 -16.02 3.09 -3.67
N GLU A 828 -15.53 3.56 -2.54
CA GLU A 828 -14.26 3.11 -1.99
C GLU A 828 -14.36 2.98 -0.48
N ALA A 829 -13.99 1.80 0.00
CA ALA A 829 -14.06 1.46 1.41
C ALA A 829 -13.22 2.46 2.23
N GLY A 830 -13.86 3.09 3.22
CA GLY A 830 -13.22 4.07 4.11
C GLY A 830 -13.16 5.51 3.57
N ALA A 831 -13.53 5.75 2.30
CA ALA A 831 -13.65 7.10 1.73
C ALA A 831 -15.12 7.53 1.58
N THR A 832 -16.04 6.58 1.41
CA THR A 832 -17.48 6.86 1.27
C THR A 832 -18.26 6.60 2.54
N ASN A 833 -19.12 7.55 2.94
CA ASN A 833 -20.01 7.41 4.09
C ASN A 833 -21.12 6.37 3.88
N LYS A 834 -21.49 6.07 2.63
CA LYS A 834 -22.48 5.05 2.27
C LYS A 834 -21.85 3.67 2.23
N SER A 835 -22.58 2.67 2.72
CA SER A 835 -22.18 1.27 2.57
C SER A 835 -22.15 0.87 1.09
N LYS A 836 -21.39 -0.17 0.75
CA LYS A 836 -21.35 -0.71 -0.61
C LYS A 836 -22.74 -1.08 -1.10
N ASP A 837 -23.55 -1.67 -0.22
CA ASP A 837 -24.90 -2.12 -0.53
C ASP A 837 -25.84 -0.93 -0.78
N GLU A 838 -25.74 0.14 0.02
CA GLU A 838 -26.49 1.38 -0.23
C GLU A 838 -26.09 2.04 -1.56
N PHE A 839 -24.80 2.07 -1.89
CA PHE A 839 -24.32 2.58 -3.18
C PHE A 839 -24.85 1.74 -4.35
N ILE A 840 -24.84 0.40 -4.22
CA ILE A 840 -25.40 -0.52 -5.21
C ILE A 840 -26.92 -0.31 -5.33
N ASP A 841 -27.63 -0.15 -4.21
CA ASP A 841 -29.07 0.09 -4.19
C ASP A 841 -29.44 1.42 -4.85
N GLU A 842 -28.66 2.48 -4.63
CA GLU A 842 -28.82 3.76 -5.33
C GLU A 842 -28.64 3.60 -6.84
N HIS A 843 -27.62 2.85 -7.27
CA HIS A 843 -27.41 2.54 -8.67
C HIS A 843 -28.58 1.71 -9.25
N MET A 844 -29.06 0.70 -8.52
CA MET A 844 -30.20 -0.12 -8.93
C MET A 844 -31.50 0.67 -9.02
N LYS A 845 -31.72 1.64 -8.12
CA LYS A 845 -32.82 2.61 -8.20
C LYS A 845 -32.66 3.51 -9.43
N ALA A 846 -31.46 4.01 -9.69
CA ALA A 846 -31.18 4.87 -10.84
C ALA A 846 -31.54 4.20 -12.17
N LEU A 847 -31.31 2.88 -12.34
CA LEU A 847 -31.65 2.11 -13.53
C LEU A 847 -33.13 2.22 -13.97
N GLN A 848 -34.04 2.55 -13.04
CA GLN A 848 -35.49 2.68 -13.27
C GLN A 848 -35.95 4.13 -13.48
N THR A 849 -35.01 5.08 -13.53
CA THR A 849 -35.26 6.52 -13.56
C THR A 849 -34.64 7.15 -14.80
N VAL A 850 -34.96 8.42 -15.09
CA VAL A 850 -34.36 9.14 -16.21
C VAL A 850 -32.88 9.48 -15.98
N ARG A 851 -32.39 9.41 -14.73
CA ARG A 851 -30.97 9.52 -14.39
C ARG A 851 -30.10 8.54 -15.15
N ASP A 852 -30.60 7.32 -15.39
CA ASP A 852 -29.88 6.27 -16.07
C ASP A 852 -29.46 6.63 -17.51
N PHE A 853 -30.13 7.57 -18.18
CA PHE A 853 -29.64 8.11 -19.45
C PHE A 853 -28.29 8.81 -19.29
N ALA A 854 -28.10 9.59 -18.22
CA ALA A 854 -26.85 10.30 -17.96
C ALA A 854 -25.75 9.32 -17.56
N ASP A 855 -26.08 8.35 -16.69
CA ASP A 855 -25.13 7.33 -16.24
C ASP A 855 -24.70 6.42 -17.40
N SER A 856 -25.63 6.05 -18.29
CA SER A 856 -25.35 5.25 -19.49
C SER A 856 -24.50 6.01 -20.52
N VAL A 857 -24.78 7.31 -20.75
CA VAL A 857 -23.95 8.16 -21.62
C VAL A 857 -22.55 8.33 -21.03
N GLY A 858 -22.44 8.57 -19.72
CA GLY A 858 -21.17 8.64 -19.01
C GLY A 858 -20.38 7.33 -19.10
N HIS A 859 -21.05 6.18 -18.96
CA HIS A 859 -20.43 4.86 -19.14
C HIS A 859 -19.88 4.67 -20.56
N ILE A 860 -20.67 4.94 -21.62
CA ILE A 860 -20.20 4.72 -23.00
C ILE A 860 -19.04 5.66 -23.37
N VAL A 861 -19.04 6.90 -22.90
CA VAL A 861 -17.94 7.85 -23.12
C VAL A 861 -16.65 7.35 -22.45
N ARG A 862 -16.73 6.88 -21.19
CA ARG A 862 -15.59 6.29 -20.47
C ARG A 862 -15.09 5.02 -21.13
N TYR A 863 -15.98 4.07 -21.40
CA TYR A 863 -15.68 2.83 -22.11
C TYR A 863 -14.97 3.10 -23.44
N THR A 864 -15.47 4.05 -24.24
CA THR A 864 -14.85 4.39 -25.53
C THR A 864 -13.46 4.98 -25.34
N ARG A 865 -13.27 5.87 -24.36
CA ARG A 865 -11.95 6.44 -24.02
C ARG A 865 -10.96 5.36 -23.63
N GLU A 866 -11.32 4.46 -22.72
CA GLU A 866 -10.46 3.37 -22.27
C GLU A 866 -10.04 2.48 -23.45
N TYR A 867 -10.97 2.12 -24.33
CA TYR A 867 -10.65 1.33 -25.51
C TYR A 867 -9.77 2.07 -26.51
N VAL A 868 -9.96 3.38 -26.69
CA VAL A 868 -9.06 4.21 -27.53
C VAL A 868 -7.65 4.25 -26.96
N LEU A 869 -7.49 4.39 -25.63
CA LEU A 869 -6.20 4.34 -24.96
C LEU A 869 -5.54 2.95 -25.10
N LEU A 870 -6.32 1.87 -24.99
CA LEU A 870 -5.85 0.50 -25.24
C LEU A 870 -5.45 0.28 -26.70
N ILE A 871 -6.16 0.88 -27.66
CA ILE A 871 -5.76 0.84 -29.08
C ILE A 871 -4.42 1.56 -29.24
N LEU A 872 -4.24 2.77 -28.73
CA LEU A 872 -2.98 3.51 -28.83
C LEU A 872 -1.82 2.71 -28.21
N SER A 873 -2.05 2.10 -27.05
CA SER A 873 -1.10 1.16 -26.42
C SER A 873 -0.75 -0.01 -27.35
N GLY A 874 -1.75 -0.68 -27.93
CA GLY A 874 -1.55 -1.79 -28.87
C GLY A 874 -0.83 -1.37 -30.16
N ILE A 875 -1.20 -0.23 -30.76
CA ILE A 875 -0.55 0.31 -31.96
C ILE A 875 0.91 0.66 -31.66
N SER A 876 1.19 1.23 -30.49
CA SER A 876 2.55 1.58 -30.09
C SER A 876 3.48 0.35 -30.02
N SER A 877 2.93 -0.83 -29.70
CA SER A 877 3.68 -2.10 -29.68
C SER A 877 4.03 -2.63 -31.07
N LEU A 878 3.37 -2.14 -32.13
CA LEU A 878 3.74 -2.44 -33.53
C LEU A 878 5.02 -1.70 -33.97
N GLY A 879 5.63 -0.87 -33.12
CA GLY A 879 6.93 -0.26 -33.37
C GLY A 879 6.89 0.80 -34.47
N SER A 880 7.71 0.64 -35.51
CA SER A 880 8.00 1.68 -36.51
C SER A 880 6.77 2.28 -37.19
N ILE A 881 5.70 1.51 -37.40
CA ILE A 881 4.43 1.99 -38.00
C ILE A 881 3.89 3.23 -37.26
N PHE A 882 4.04 3.25 -35.93
CA PHE A 882 3.59 4.34 -35.09
C PHE A 882 4.62 5.47 -35.03
N TYR A 883 5.88 5.16 -34.73
CA TYR A 883 6.91 6.18 -34.43
C TYR A 883 7.60 6.80 -35.66
N GLU A 884 7.39 6.29 -36.89
CA GLU A 884 7.88 6.91 -38.13
C GLU A 884 7.13 8.20 -38.51
N ILE A 885 6.01 8.50 -37.85
CA ILE A 885 5.21 9.70 -38.13
C ILE A 885 5.84 10.91 -37.42
N ASP A 886 6.44 11.82 -38.20
CA ASP A 886 7.22 12.96 -37.66
C ASP A 886 6.43 13.86 -36.68
N ASP A 887 5.16 14.16 -36.98
CA ASP A 887 4.32 15.04 -36.14
C ASP A 887 3.58 14.30 -35.01
N LEU A 888 3.83 12.99 -34.82
CA LEU A 888 3.14 12.18 -33.83
C LEU A 888 3.24 12.71 -32.39
N PRO A 889 4.40 13.17 -31.88
CA PRO A 889 4.48 13.74 -30.53
C PRO A 889 3.48 14.88 -30.30
N ASN A 890 3.28 15.74 -31.30
CA ASN A 890 2.35 16.86 -31.22
C ASN A 890 0.90 16.39 -31.34
N LEU A 891 0.61 15.49 -32.30
CA LEU A 891 -0.73 14.94 -32.47
C LEU A 891 -1.22 14.19 -31.22
N LEU A 892 -0.33 13.41 -30.58
CA LEU A 892 -0.65 12.73 -29.31
C LEU A 892 -0.93 13.73 -28.19
N MET A 893 -0.03 14.67 -27.95
CA MET A 893 -0.21 15.65 -26.87
C MET A 893 -1.45 16.52 -27.08
N ASN A 894 -1.72 16.98 -28.31
CA ASN A 894 -2.90 17.77 -28.62
C ASN A 894 -4.21 16.97 -28.49
N SER A 895 -4.15 15.65 -28.60
CA SER A 895 -5.30 14.76 -28.36
C SER A 895 -5.48 14.38 -26.88
N ILE A 896 -4.42 14.52 -26.06
CA ILE A 896 -4.37 14.11 -24.65
C ILE A 896 -4.57 15.30 -23.70
N ALA A 897 -4.05 16.47 -24.05
CA ALA A 897 -4.04 17.68 -23.25
C ALA A 897 -4.51 18.85 -24.13
N ILE A 898 -5.78 19.23 -23.97
CA ILE A 898 -6.37 20.33 -24.73
C ILE A 898 -6.02 21.65 -24.02
N TYR A 899 -5.09 22.40 -24.60
CA TYR A 899 -4.74 23.74 -24.14
C TYR A 899 -5.75 24.77 -24.62
N LYS A 900 -6.15 25.68 -23.73
CA LYS A 900 -7.02 26.79 -24.11
C LYS A 900 -6.27 27.79 -25.00
N PRO A 901 -6.91 28.34 -26.05
CA PRO A 901 -6.25 29.32 -26.91
C PRO A 901 -5.79 30.56 -26.12
N GLY A 902 -4.50 30.86 -26.14
CA GLY A 902 -3.93 32.05 -25.50
C GLY A 902 -3.67 31.94 -23.99
N SER A 903 -3.79 30.74 -23.39
CA SER A 903 -3.34 30.50 -22.01
C SER A 903 -2.65 29.13 -21.86
N ASP A 904 -1.82 28.98 -20.82
CA ASP A 904 -1.23 27.69 -20.44
C ASP A 904 -2.21 26.81 -19.64
N GLU A 905 -3.50 27.17 -19.63
CA GLU A 905 -4.52 26.38 -18.96
C GLU A 905 -4.91 25.17 -19.79
N ILE A 906 -4.74 24.00 -19.18
CA ILE A 906 -5.29 22.76 -19.70
C ILE A 906 -6.79 22.73 -19.37
N SER A 907 -7.60 22.47 -20.39
CA SER A 907 -9.04 22.24 -20.26
C SER A 907 -9.30 21.25 -19.11
N PRO A 908 -10.23 21.55 -18.20
CA PRO A 908 -10.52 20.68 -17.07
C PRO A 908 -11.17 19.34 -17.48
N GLY A 909 -11.42 19.12 -18.78
CA GLY A 909 -12.20 18.01 -19.36
C GLY A 909 -11.66 16.59 -19.17
N VAL A 910 -10.83 16.33 -18.16
CA VAL A 910 -10.45 14.98 -17.75
C VAL A 910 -10.40 14.92 -16.22
N SER A 911 -11.22 14.02 -15.65
CA SER A 911 -11.24 13.72 -14.22
C SER A 911 -9.87 13.22 -13.73
N THR A 912 -9.68 13.19 -12.42
CA THR A 912 -8.45 12.64 -11.81
C THR A 912 -8.22 11.18 -12.20
N HIS A 913 -9.31 10.40 -12.21
CA HIS A 913 -9.33 9.03 -12.69
C HIS A 913 -9.04 8.92 -14.20
N GLY A 914 -9.56 9.82 -15.04
CA GLY A 914 -9.23 9.86 -16.46
C GLY A 914 -7.73 10.05 -16.73
N TRP A 915 -7.09 10.97 -16.00
CA TRP A 915 -5.64 11.18 -16.08
C TRP A 915 -4.85 9.95 -15.61
N LYS A 916 -5.31 9.27 -14.55
CA LYS A 916 -4.71 8.01 -14.07
C LYS A 916 -4.66 6.99 -15.20
N HIS A 917 -5.76 6.80 -15.93
CA HIS A 917 -5.85 5.86 -17.05
C HIS A 917 -5.00 6.26 -18.26
N ILE A 918 -5.01 7.53 -18.64
CA ILE A 918 -4.18 8.04 -19.76
C ILE A 918 -2.70 7.71 -19.51
N ILE A 919 -2.22 7.95 -18.28
CA ILE A 919 -0.83 7.69 -17.93
C ILE A 919 -0.56 6.18 -17.82
N ASN A 920 -1.39 5.45 -17.08
CA ASN A 920 -1.15 4.06 -16.76
C ASN A 920 -1.28 3.13 -17.97
N VAL A 921 -2.29 3.36 -18.83
CA VAL A 921 -2.68 2.44 -19.92
C VAL A 921 -1.97 2.80 -21.23
N ALA A 922 -1.96 4.08 -21.60
CA ALA A 922 -1.41 4.52 -22.89
C ALA A 922 0.05 4.99 -22.78
N ILE A 923 0.33 6.02 -21.98
CA ILE A 923 1.64 6.69 -21.99
C ILE A 923 2.77 5.75 -21.57
N ARG A 924 2.62 5.01 -20.47
CA ARG A 924 3.64 4.03 -20.02
C ARG A 924 3.96 2.99 -21.11
N SER A 925 2.94 2.51 -21.82
CA SER A 925 3.10 1.54 -22.91
C SER A 925 3.78 2.13 -24.14
N ILE A 926 3.40 3.36 -24.52
CA ILE A 926 4.03 4.11 -25.62
C ILE A 926 5.52 4.32 -25.32
N LEU A 927 5.88 4.70 -24.09
CA LEU A 927 7.28 4.89 -23.75
C LEU A 927 8.06 3.55 -23.76
N LYS A 928 7.46 2.47 -23.23
CA LYS A 928 8.06 1.13 -23.22
C LYS A 928 8.30 0.57 -24.63
N SER A 929 7.35 0.80 -25.54
CA SER A 929 7.32 0.19 -26.89
C SER A 929 8.10 0.96 -27.96
N CYS A 930 8.74 2.07 -27.62
CA CYS A 930 9.45 2.90 -28.59
C CYS A 930 10.75 2.24 -29.10
N PRO A 931 10.90 2.01 -30.43
CA PRO A 931 12.12 1.45 -31.02
C PRO A 931 13.37 2.31 -30.78
N GLU A 932 14.56 1.70 -30.79
CA GLU A 932 15.82 2.45 -30.56
C GLU A 932 16.09 3.52 -31.63
N GLN A 933 15.74 3.24 -32.88
CA GLN A 933 15.96 4.11 -34.02
C GLN A 933 15.16 5.43 -33.91
N CYS A 934 13.92 5.35 -33.40
CA CYS A 934 13.04 6.51 -33.27
C CYS A 934 13.10 7.17 -31.89
N ALA A 935 13.69 6.50 -30.88
CA ALA A 935 13.65 6.96 -29.49
C ALA A 935 14.26 8.36 -29.32
N ALA A 936 15.41 8.64 -29.93
CA ALA A 936 16.06 9.95 -29.82
C ALA A 936 15.17 11.07 -30.39
N THR A 937 14.53 10.86 -31.53
CA THR A 937 13.66 11.86 -32.17
C THR A 937 12.33 12.03 -31.43
N PHE A 938 11.62 10.92 -31.19
CA PHE A 938 10.29 10.94 -30.57
C PHE A 938 10.35 11.41 -29.12
N MET A 939 11.23 10.83 -28.29
CA MET A 939 11.26 11.11 -26.85
C MET A 939 11.72 12.52 -26.54
N THR A 940 12.68 13.06 -27.29
CA THR A 940 13.17 14.43 -27.09
C THR A 940 12.08 15.48 -27.39
N ALA A 941 11.16 15.18 -28.31
CA ALA A 941 10.02 16.03 -28.60
C ALA A 941 8.83 15.80 -27.65
N PHE A 942 8.60 14.56 -27.22
CA PHE A 942 7.43 14.15 -26.45
C PHE A 942 7.59 14.35 -24.93
N LEU A 943 8.71 13.93 -24.34
CA LEU A 943 8.90 13.90 -22.89
C LEU A 943 8.83 15.28 -22.21
N PRO A 944 9.45 16.37 -22.74
CA PRO A 944 9.36 17.68 -22.12
C PRO A 944 7.90 18.13 -21.99
N LYS A 945 7.14 18.03 -23.09
CA LYS A 945 5.71 18.38 -23.13
C LYS A 945 4.91 17.55 -22.14
N LEU A 946 5.17 16.25 -22.09
CA LEU A 946 4.50 15.34 -21.16
C LEU A 946 4.77 15.73 -19.69
N PHE A 947 6.04 15.90 -19.30
CA PHE A 947 6.40 16.22 -17.92
C PHE A 947 5.89 17.59 -17.48
N ASP A 948 5.96 18.60 -18.36
CA ASP A 948 5.40 19.92 -18.08
C ASP A 948 3.87 19.88 -17.96
N THR A 949 3.18 19.13 -18.83
CA THR A 949 1.72 18.92 -18.74
C THR A 949 1.34 18.29 -17.40
N ILE A 950 2.00 17.19 -17.03
CA ILE A 950 1.74 16.49 -15.76
C ILE A 950 2.01 17.42 -14.57
N SER A 951 3.09 18.21 -14.63
CA SER A 951 3.42 19.18 -13.58
C SER A 951 2.30 20.20 -13.39
N ILE A 952 1.80 20.80 -14.48
CA ILE A 952 0.69 21.76 -14.43
C ILE A 952 -0.58 21.11 -13.84
N VAL A 953 -0.94 19.90 -14.30
CA VAL A 953 -2.12 19.18 -13.82
C VAL A 953 -2.02 18.87 -12.33
N LEU A 954 -0.89 18.32 -11.88
CA LEU A 954 -0.71 17.94 -10.47
C LEU A 954 -0.63 19.17 -9.57
N CYS A 955 0.12 20.21 -9.94
CA CYS A 955 0.21 21.43 -9.13
C CYS A 955 -1.16 22.10 -8.97
N LYS A 956 -1.96 22.18 -10.05
CA LYS A 956 -3.32 22.75 -10.00
C LYS A 956 -4.25 21.94 -9.10
N LYS A 957 -4.13 20.61 -9.08
CA LYS A 957 -4.97 19.76 -8.23
C LYS A 957 -4.50 19.72 -6.78
N TRP A 958 -3.19 19.74 -6.53
CA TRP A 958 -2.62 19.74 -5.18
C TRP A 958 -2.71 21.11 -4.49
N SER A 959 -2.87 22.22 -5.23
CA SER A 959 -2.88 23.56 -4.63
C SER A 959 -3.99 23.77 -3.58
N SER A 960 -5.13 23.09 -3.70
CA SER A 960 -6.21 23.13 -2.68
C SER A 960 -5.79 22.46 -1.37
N TYR A 961 -5.10 21.33 -1.46
CA TYR A 961 -4.69 20.52 -0.29
C TYR A 961 -3.39 21.01 0.37
N MET A 962 -2.60 21.83 -0.34
CA MET A 962 -1.34 22.38 0.17
C MET A 962 -1.53 23.51 1.18
N ASN A 963 -2.50 24.39 0.94
CA ASN A 963 -2.68 25.62 1.71
C ASN A 963 -3.62 25.45 2.92
N ASN A 964 -4.40 24.36 2.98
CA ASN A 964 -5.39 24.10 4.03
C ASN A 964 -4.77 23.48 5.30
N ILE A 965 -3.89 24.22 5.99
CA ILE A 965 -3.40 23.82 7.33
C ILE A 965 -4.32 24.33 8.46
N SER A 966 -5.10 25.39 8.23
CA SER A 966 -5.60 26.19 9.35
C SER A 966 -6.94 26.93 9.15
N VAL A 967 -7.80 26.50 8.23
CA VAL A 967 -9.14 27.10 8.10
C VAL A 967 -10.16 26.08 8.56
N ASN A 968 -10.91 26.42 9.63
CA ASN A 968 -12.12 25.70 10.04
C ASN A 968 -12.90 25.33 8.78
N PRO A 969 -13.05 24.03 8.43
CA PRO A 969 -13.91 23.67 7.33
C PRO A 969 -15.27 24.29 7.63
N SER A 970 -15.84 24.97 6.63
CA SER A 970 -17.23 25.41 6.74
C SER A 970 -18.08 24.16 7.05
N PRO A 971 -19.20 24.28 7.79
CA PRO A 971 -20.08 23.13 8.00
C PRO A 971 -20.54 22.62 6.63
N ALA A 972 -19.86 21.59 6.15
CA ALA A 972 -20.10 20.91 4.89
C ALA A 972 -21.03 19.72 5.17
N ASP A 973 -21.87 19.40 4.20
CA ASP A 973 -22.72 18.21 4.28
C ASP A 973 -21.84 16.94 4.28
N ASP A 974 -22.32 15.85 4.89
CA ASP A 974 -21.58 14.58 4.97
C ASP A 974 -21.28 14.01 3.57
N ASP A 975 -22.15 14.29 2.59
CA ASP A 975 -21.95 13.94 1.18
C ASP A 975 -20.86 14.80 0.51
N GLU A 976 -20.73 16.09 0.85
CA GLU A 976 -19.68 16.96 0.30
C GLU A 976 -18.30 16.55 0.83
N ILE A 977 -18.21 16.18 2.11
CA ILE A 977 -16.99 15.64 2.73
C ILE A 977 -16.58 14.33 2.05
N THR A 978 -17.56 13.46 1.76
CA THR A 978 -17.32 12.21 1.03
C THR A 978 -16.74 12.46 -0.36
N GLU A 979 -17.30 13.40 -1.12
CA GLU A 979 -16.80 13.75 -2.46
C GLU A 979 -15.39 14.35 -2.41
N GLU A 980 -15.09 15.21 -1.43
CA GLU A 980 -13.75 15.79 -1.26
C GLU A 980 -12.69 14.72 -0.94
N ILE A 981 -13.00 13.79 -0.02
CA ILE A 981 -12.10 12.67 0.34
C ILE A 981 -11.86 11.76 -0.87
N LEU A 982 -12.90 11.47 -1.65
CA LEU A 982 -12.81 10.63 -2.84
C LEU A 982 -11.91 11.26 -3.90
N GLU A 983 -12.07 12.55 -4.21
CA GLU A 983 -11.22 13.26 -5.16
C GLU A 983 -9.77 13.37 -4.66
N GLU A 984 -9.55 13.57 -3.36
CA GLU A 984 -8.21 13.53 -2.78
C GLU A 984 -7.57 12.14 -2.97
N ASN A 985 -8.30 11.07 -2.73
CA ASN A 985 -7.78 9.72 -2.91
C ASN A 985 -7.46 9.41 -4.38
N LEU A 986 -8.33 9.80 -5.31
CA LEU A 986 -8.05 9.69 -6.74
C LEU A 986 -6.80 10.50 -7.13
N LEU A 987 -6.57 11.67 -6.51
CA LEU A 987 -5.38 12.49 -6.74
C LEU A 987 -4.11 11.79 -6.25
N ARG A 988 -4.16 11.11 -5.10
CA ARG A 988 -3.07 10.26 -4.60
C ARG A 988 -2.80 9.07 -5.54
N GLN A 989 -3.84 8.43 -6.07
CA GLN A 989 -3.68 7.36 -7.07
C GLN A 989 -3.04 7.87 -8.37
N LEU A 990 -3.48 9.02 -8.88
CA LEU A 990 -2.87 9.67 -10.05
C LEU A 990 -1.38 9.97 -9.80
N THR A 991 -1.08 10.57 -8.65
CA THR A 991 0.31 10.88 -8.25
C THR A 991 1.15 9.61 -8.18
N THR A 992 0.61 8.51 -7.64
CA THR A 992 1.27 7.20 -7.57
C THR A 992 1.61 6.67 -8.97
N VAL A 993 0.68 6.76 -9.92
CA VAL A 993 0.92 6.34 -11.32
C VAL A 993 2.00 7.20 -11.99
N VAL A 994 2.03 8.50 -11.72
CA VAL A 994 3.08 9.41 -12.22
C VAL A 994 4.46 9.04 -11.65
N VAL A 995 4.55 8.79 -10.34
CA VAL A 995 5.81 8.31 -9.73
C VAL A 995 6.23 6.98 -10.34
N ARG A 996 5.29 6.05 -10.54
CA ARG A 996 5.58 4.76 -11.21
C ARG A 996 6.10 4.95 -12.64
N LEU A 997 5.53 5.88 -13.40
CA LEU A 997 6.04 6.26 -14.71
C LEU A 997 7.51 6.73 -14.63
N LEU A 998 7.86 7.56 -13.65
CA LEU A 998 9.24 8.00 -13.46
C LEU A 998 10.18 6.84 -13.06
N ILE A 999 9.72 5.92 -12.21
CA ILE A 999 10.48 4.70 -11.84
C ILE A 999 10.73 3.82 -13.08
N ASP A 1000 9.73 3.65 -13.94
CA ASP A 1000 9.89 2.90 -15.19
C ASP A 1000 10.92 3.57 -16.12
N CYS A 1001 10.98 4.91 -16.11
CA CYS A 1001 11.93 5.68 -16.91
C CYS A 1001 13.37 5.63 -16.35
N VAL A 1002 13.58 5.88 -15.06
CA VAL A 1002 14.94 6.10 -14.51
C VAL A 1002 15.35 5.15 -13.39
N GLY A 1003 14.43 4.38 -12.81
CA GLY A 1003 14.67 3.52 -11.64
C GLY A 1003 14.68 4.27 -10.31
N GLN A 1004 14.81 3.53 -9.21
CA GLN A 1004 14.92 4.07 -7.84
C GLN A 1004 15.83 3.20 -6.96
N VAL A 1005 16.35 3.76 -5.87
CA VAL A 1005 17.14 3.02 -4.87
C VAL A 1005 16.22 2.14 -4.00
N GLY A 1006 16.71 0.99 -3.52
CA GLY A 1006 15.95 0.10 -2.63
C GLY A 1006 15.73 0.67 -1.22
N VAL A 1007 14.62 0.28 -0.58
CA VAL A 1007 14.17 0.79 0.74
C VAL A 1007 14.93 0.17 1.93
N SER A 1008 15.61 -0.96 1.74
CA SER A 1008 16.35 -1.65 2.83
C SER A 1008 17.82 -1.24 2.87
N ALA A 1009 18.34 -0.95 4.06
CA ALA A 1009 19.75 -0.67 4.32
C ALA A 1009 20.71 -1.77 3.82
N GLN A 1010 20.20 -3.00 3.62
CA GLN A 1010 20.97 -4.14 3.09
C GLN A 1010 21.07 -4.16 1.55
N VAL A 1011 20.23 -3.41 0.83
CA VAL A 1011 20.14 -3.39 -0.64
C VAL A 1011 20.23 -1.96 -1.17
N SER A 1012 21.30 -1.25 -0.81
CA SER A 1012 21.55 0.14 -1.22
C SER A 1012 22.08 0.30 -2.65
N LYS A 1013 22.12 -0.77 -3.46
CA LYS A 1013 22.62 -0.71 -4.86
C LYS A 1013 21.47 -0.57 -5.86
N LEU A 1014 21.55 0.47 -6.70
CA LEU A 1014 20.65 0.69 -7.82
C LEU A 1014 20.80 -0.46 -8.84
N LYS A 1015 19.71 -1.20 -9.09
CA LYS A 1015 19.63 -2.21 -10.15
C LYS A 1015 18.74 -1.67 -11.27
N LEU A 1016 19.31 -1.47 -12.46
CA LEU A 1016 18.59 -0.93 -13.62
C LEU A 1016 18.34 -2.02 -14.67
N ASN A 1017 17.15 -2.01 -15.27
CA ASN A 1017 16.84 -2.84 -16.42
C ASN A 1017 17.28 -2.15 -17.74
N ALA A 1018 17.27 -2.88 -18.85
CA ALA A 1018 17.73 -2.38 -20.15
C ALA A 1018 16.93 -1.15 -20.63
N HIS A 1019 15.62 -1.12 -20.37
CA HIS A 1019 14.75 -0.01 -20.72
C HIS A 1019 15.12 1.27 -19.95
N GLN A 1020 15.32 1.17 -18.63
CA GLN A 1020 15.74 2.28 -17.77
C GLN A 1020 17.10 2.84 -18.20
N ILE A 1021 18.06 1.98 -18.56
CA ILE A 1021 19.36 2.43 -19.08
C ILE A 1021 19.18 3.26 -20.36
N LYS A 1022 18.31 2.82 -21.27
CA LYS A 1022 17.99 3.56 -22.51
C LYS A 1022 17.33 4.91 -22.21
N MET A 1023 16.32 4.92 -21.34
CA MET A 1023 15.59 6.13 -20.97
C MET A 1023 16.48 7.13 -20.24
N ARG A 1024 17.36 6.70 -19.32
CA ARG A 1024 18.35 7.56 -18.66
C ARG A 1024 19.28 8.25 -19.66
N LYS A 1025 19.75 7.54 -20.69
CA LYS A 1025 20.59 8.14 -21.76
C LYS A 1025 19.86 9.25 -22.51
N VAL A 1026 18.56 9.09 -22.76
CA VAL A 1026 17.76 10.11 -23.46
C VAL A 1026 17.45 11.28 -22.54
N ILE A 1027 16.96 11.01 -21.32
CA ILE A 1027 16.54 12.04 -20.36
C ILE A 1027 17.72 12.89 -19.91
N PHE A 1028 18.81 12.26 -19.46
CA PHE A 1028 19.99 12.96 -18.95
C PHE A 1028 20.96 13.40 -20.06
N GLY A 1029 20.78 12.93 -21.29
CA GLY A 1029 21.55 13.36 -22.46
C GLY A 1029 21.07 14.67 -23.10
N ASN A 1030 19.86 15.13 -22.76
CA ASN A 1030 19.28 16.35 -23.29
C ASN A 1030 18.86 17.31 -22.17
N ALA A 1031 19.43 18.51 -22.14
CA ALA A 1031 19.19 19.49 -21.09
C ALA A 1031 17.71 19.88 -20.92
N ASN A 1032 16.95 20.01 -22.02
CA ASN A 1032 15.53 20.38 -21.95
C ASN A 1032 14.69 19.26 -21.33
N VAL A 1033 14.95 18.01 -21.71
CA VAL A 1033 14.25 16.84 -21.13
C VAL A 1033 14.60 16.69 -19.65
N MET A 1034 15.88 16.84 -19.31
CA MET A 1034 16.35 16.79 -17.93
C MET A 1034 15.73 17.89 -17.06
N ALA A 1035 15.62 19.11 -17.58
CA ALA A 1035 15.00 20.24 -16.86
C ALA A 1035 13.52 19.97 -16.55
N SER A 1036 12.71 19.59 -17.54
CA SER A 1036 11.29 19.26 -17.31
C SER A 1036 11.12 18.05 -16.37
N PHE A 1037 11.99 17.05 -16.46
CA PHE A 1037 12.01 15.90 -15.53
C PHE A 1037 12.30 16.34 -14.08
N LEU A 1038 13.35 17.13 -13.85
CA LEU A 1038 13.73 17.60 -12.52
C LEU A 1038 12.67 18.53 -11.94
N LYS A 1039 12.01 19.35 -12.77
CA LYS A 1039 10.90 20.20 -12.36
C LYS A 1039 9.72 19.37 -11.84
N LEU A 1040 9.28 18.37 -12.60
CA LEU A 1040 8.22 17.45 -12.17
C LEU A 1040 8.60 16.72 -10.87
N LEU A 1041 9.84 16.22 -10.80
CA LEU A 1041 10.34 15.50 -9.63
C LEU A 1041 10.37 16.40 -8.39
N ASN A 1042 10.77 17.67 -8.52
CA ASN A 1042 10.78 18.63 -7.43
C ASN A 1042 9.36 18.85 -6.86
N TYR A 1043 8.34 18.99 -7.72
CA TYR A 1043 6.95 19.12 -7.26
C TYR A 1043 6.43 17.85 -6.58
N LEU A 1044 6.73 16.67 -7.12
CA LEU A 1044 6.33 15.39 -6.52
C LEU A 1044 6.90 15.19 -5.10
N ILE A 1045 8.13 15.66 -4.88
CA ILE A 1045 8.76 15.66 -3.54
C ILE A 1045 7.99 16.55 -2.58
N SER A 1046 7.51 17.72 -3.03
CA SER A 1046 6.73 18.67 -2.23
C SER A 1046 5.29 18.24 -1.96
N PHE A 1047 4.74 17.27 -2.68
CA PHE A 1047 3.35 16.86 -2.48
C PHE A 1047 3.11 16.21 -1.12
N ARG A 1048 1.97 16.50 -0.46
CA ARG A 1048 1.57 15.98 0.86
C ARG A 1048 1.06 14.54 0.78
N ASP A 1049 1.80 13.74 0.04
CA ASP A 1049 1.65 12.31 -0.10
C ASP A 1049 2.98 11.69 0.32
N SER A 1050 3.06 11.27 1.58
CA SER A 1050 4.30 10.76 2.17
C SER A 1050 4.89 9.59 1.38
N LYS A 1051 4.05 8.74 0.76
CA LYS A 1051 4.51 7.60 -0.04
C LYS A 1051 5.10 8.07 -1.37
N CYS A 1052 4.40 8.95 -2.08
CA CYS A 1052 4.86 9.46 -3.37
C CYS A 1052 6.08 10.38 -3.21
N SER A 1053 6.09 11.24 -2.19
CA SER A 1053 7.23 12.10 -1.84
C SER A 1053 8.47 11.27 -1.52
N PHE A 1054 8.34 10.25 -0.65
CA PHE A 1054 9.45 9.35 -0.30
C PHE A 1054 10.04 8.64 -1.53
N ASN A 1055 9.20 8.03 -2.37
CA ASN A 1055 9.68 7.37 -3.59
C ASN A 1055 10.33 8.38 -4.57
N SER A 1056 9.80 9.60 -4.65
CA SER A 1056 10.39 10.67 -5.48
C SER A 1056 11.77 11.09 -4.98
N ILE A 1057 11.99 11.12 -3.66
CA ILE A 1057 13.32 11.36 -3.07
C ILE A 1057 14.28 10.21 -3.41
N LEU A 1058 13.82 8.95 -3.40
CA LEU A 1058 14.65 7.80 -3.82
C LEU A 1058 15.02 7.86 -5.32
N ILE A 1059 14.11 8.35 -6.17
CA ILE A 1059 14.40 8.62 -7.58
C ILE A 1059 15.45 9.73 -7.72
N MET A 1060 15.30 10.83 -6.96
CA MET A 1060 16.27 11.93 -6.94
C MET A 1060 17.66 11.41 -6.52
N ARG A 1061 17.73 10.64 -5.42
CA ARG A 1061 18.95 9.99 -4.92
C ARG A 1061 19.62 9.15 -6.00
N SER A 1062 18.85 8.39 -6.77
CA SER A 1062 19.38 7.56 -7.86
C SER A 1062 19.89 8.35 -9.06
N SER A 1063 19.56 9.64 -9.16
CA SER A 1063 19.84 10.48 -10.34
C SER A 1063 20.92 11.54 -10.10
N LEU A 1064 21.40 11.72 -8.85
CA LEU A 1064 22.35 12.77 -8.48
C LEU A 1064 23.66 12.73 -9.30
N THR A 1065 24.20 11.53 -9.55
CA THR A 1065 25.47 11.34 -10.26
C THR A 1065 25.41 11.72 -11.74
N GLU A 1066 24.24 11.63 -12.36
CA GLU A 1066 24.03 11.94 -13.77
C GLU A 1066 23.51 13.35 -14.01
N THR A 1067 23.06 14.04 -12.96
CA THR A 1067 22.42 15.36 -13.06
C THR A 1067 23.35 16.50 -12.62
N LEU A 1068 24.11 16.33 -11.54
CA LEU A 1068 24.98 17.36 -10.97
C LEU A 1068 26.27 17.58 -11.81
N ILE A 1069 26.71 18.84 -11.93
CA ILE A 1069 27.97 19.26 -12.61
C ILE A 1069 28.00 18.89 -14.11
N LYS A 1070 26.84 18.69 -14.73
CA LYS A 1070 26.75 18.39 -16.17
C LYS A 1070 26.43 19.62 -17.01
N HIS A 1071 25.47 20.43 -16.55
CA HIS A 1071 25.03 21.64 -17.23
C HIS A 1071 24.81 22.75 -16.22
N GLU A 1072 25.36 23.94 -16.51
CA GLU A 1072 25.31 25.10 -15.62
C GLU A 1072 23.88 25.56 -15.31
N GLU A 1073 22.97 25.49 -16.29
CA GLU A 1073 21.56 25.86 -16.10
C GLU A 1073 20.82 24.92 -15.14
N ILE A 1074 21.15 23.63 -15.16
CA ILE A 1074 20.56 22.62 -14.26
C ILE A 1074 21.15 22.75 -12.86
N ASP A 1075 22.46 22.98 -12.74
CA ASP A 1075 23.09 23.28 -11.44
C ASP A 1075 22.45 24.54 -10.82
N ARG A 1076 22.18 25.57 -11.63
CA ARG A 1076 21.45 26.76 -11.18
C ARG A 1076 20.05 26.42 -10.69
N PHE A 1077 19.30 25.57 -11.40
CA PHE A 1077 17.98 25.10 -10.94
C PHE A 1077 18.06 24.32 -9.62
N TYR A 1078 19.09 23.50 -9.43
CA TYR A 1078 19.34 22.86 -8.13
C TYR A 1078 19.53 23.87 -7.01
N ILE A 1079 20.32 24.92 -7.26
CA ILE A 1079 20.64 25.96 -6.27
C ILE A 1079 19.39 26.80 -5.94
N THR A 1080 18.61 27.20 -6.93
CA THR A 1080 17.53 28.18 -6.74
C THR A 1080 16.17 27.56 -6.40
N GLU A 1081 15.91 26.32 -6.81
CA GLU A 1081 14.57 25.70 -6.71
C GLU A 1081 14.57 24.39 -5.92
N ILE A 1082 15.46 23.43 -6.26
CA ILE A 1082 15.43 22.10 -5.63
C ILE A 1082 15.93 22.16 -4.18
N LEU A 1083 17.16 22.60 -3.95
CA LEU A 1083 17.73 22.62 -2.60
C LEU A 1083 16.94 23.53 -1.64
N PRO A 1084 16.45 24.72 -2.05
CA PRO A 1084 15.57 25.52 -1.20
C PRO A 1084 14.26 24.83 -0.85
N ASN A 1085 13.65 24.09 -1.79
CA ASN A 1085 12.46 23.30 -1.51
C ASN A 1085 12.74 22.19 -0.47
N PHE A 1086 13.85 21.47 -0.60
CA PHE A 1086 14.28 20.50 0.42
C PHE A 1086 14.46 21.15 1.78
N LEU A 1087 15.11 22.32 1.82
CA LEU A 1087 15.46 23.01 3.05
C LEU A 1087 14.26 23.65 3.74
N MET A 1088 13.41 24.34 2.99
CA MET A 1088 12.31 25.18 3.52
C MET A 1088 10.99 24.43 3.67
N ASN A 1089 10.77 23.34 2.91
CA ASN A 1089 9.54 22.56 2.99
C ASN A 1089 9.76 21.16 3.57
N ILE A 1090 10.71 20.39 3.05
CA ILE A 1090 10.83 18.95 3.38
C ILE A 1090 11.53 18.70 4.71
N LEU A 1091 12.65 19.37 4.97
CA LEU A 1091 13.47 19.16 6.17
C LEU A 1091 12.95 19.93 7.38
N THR A 1092 12.10 20.93 7.16
CA THR A 1092 11.55 21.80 8.20
C THR A 1092 10.18 21.35 8.69
N GLN A 1093 9.27 20.95 7.78
CA GLN A 1093 7.88 20.65 8.12
C GLN A 1093 7.70 19.25 8.69
N SER A 1094 6.80 19.13 9.68
CA SER A 1094 6.47 17.86 10.34
C SER A 1094 5.84 16.83 9.40
N ALA A 1095 5.17 17.27 8.32
CA ALA A 1095 4.50 16.41 7.35
C ALA A 1095 5.42 15.42 6.63
N PHE A 1096 6.73 15.70 6.57
CA PHE A 1096 7.73 14.91 5.82
C PHE A 1096 8.70 14.12 6.71
N GLN A 1097 8.39 13.92 7.99
CA GLN A 1097 9.27 13.24 8.95
C GLN A 1097 9.73 11.85 8.46
N ASP A 1098 8.82 11.06 7.87
CA ASP A 1098 9.17 9.74 7.32
C ASP A 1098 10.20 9.78 6.18
N SER A 1099 10.31 10.92 5.50
CA SER A 1099 11.25 11.15 4.41
C SER A 1099 12.50 11.91 4.85
N PHE A 1100 12.59 12.34 6.11
CA PHE A 1100 13.63 13.24 6.61
C PHE A 1100 15.03 12.69 6.37
N GLN A 1101 15.29 11.42 6.69
CA GLN A 1101 16.63 10.83 6.58
C GLN A 1101 17.13 10.77 5.13
N GLU A 1102 16.28 10.34 4.21
CA GLU A 1102 16.61 10.24 2.78
C GLU A 1102 16.69 11.62 2.14
N ALA A 1103 15.80 12.54 2.53
CA ALA A 1103 15.84 13.93 2.09
C ALA A 1103 17.13 14.63 2.53
N LEU A 1104 17.54 14.41 3.78
CA LEU A 1104 18.77 14.98 4.34
C LEU A 1104 20.01 14.45 3.60
N TYR A 1105 20.00 13.18 3.22
CA TYR A 1105 21.08 12.58 2.45
C TYR A 1105 21.21 13.26 1.08
N VAL A 1106 20.09 13.35 0.35
CA VAL A 1106 20.05 13.99 -0.97
C VAL A 1106 20.49 15.45 -0.89
N PHE A 1107 19.96 16.19 0.09
CA PHE A 1107 20.35 17.59 0.32
C PHE A 1107 21.85 17.73 0.62
N THR A 1108 22.39 16.93 1.55
CA THR A 1108 23.80 17.02 1.96
C THR A 1108 24.74 16.72 0.81
N VAL A 1109 24.47 15.67 0.02
CA VAL A 1109 25.30 15.31 -1.14
C VAL A 1109 25.26 16.40 -2.21
N ALA A 1110 24.06 16.90 -2.56
CA ALA A 1110 23.92 17.94 -3.57
C ALA A 1110 24.52 19.28 -3.11
N PHE A 1111 24.34 19.66 -1.84
CA PHE A 1111 24.95 20.85 -1.23
C PHE A 1111 26.48 20.79 -1.27
N LEU A 1112 27.10 19.70 -0.79
CA LEU A 1112 28.56 19.54 -0.82
C LEU A 1112 29.13 19.57 -2.24
N THR A 1113 28.40 18.99 -3.19
CA THR A 1113 28.82 18.95 -4.60
C THR A 1113 28.76 20.33 -5.24
N LEU A 1114 27.64 21.04 -5.08
CA LEU A 1114 27.42 22.34 -5.72
C LEU A 1114 28.17 23.48 -5.03
N CYS A 1115 28.29 23.49 -3.70
CA CYS A 1115 29.11 24.47 -2.99
C CYS A 1115 30.60 24.34 -3.30
N LYS A 1116 31.07 23.15 -3.69
CA LYS A 1116 32.46 22.96 -4.11
C LYS A 1116 32.76 23.67 -5.44
N GLU A 1117 31.87 23.52 -6.40
CA GLU A 1117 32.11 23.94 -7.79
C GLU A 1117 31.59 25.38 -8.07
N HIS A 1118 30.55 25.83 -7.36
CA HIS A 1118 29.88 27.12 -7.61
C HIS A 1118 29.92 28.04 -6.39
N GLU A 1119 30.70 29.13 -6.46
CA GLU A 1119 30.74 30.16 -5.40
C GLU A 1119 29.39 30.88 -5.21
N SER A 1120 28.60 30.98 -6.29
CA SER A 1120 27.23 31.53 -6.28
C SER A 1120 26.29 30.73 -5.37
N CYS A 1121 26.49 29.42 -5.25
CA CYS A 1121 25.73 28.55 -4.34
C CYS A 1121 25.92 29.00 -2.89
N ARG A 1122 27.16 29.28 -2.48
CA ARG A 1122 27.49 29.68 -1.11
C ARG A 1122 26.86 31.03 -0.76
N LYS A 1123 26.94 32.00 -1.68
CA LYS A 1123 26.30 33.32 -1.53
C LYS A 1123 24.78 33.20 -1.41
N TYR A 1124 24.16 32.39 -2.28
CA TYR A 1124 22.72 32.19 -2.25
C TYR A 1124 22.24 31.55 -0.93
N PHE A 1125 22.93 30.52 -0.44
CA PHE A 1125 22.56 29.93 0.86
C PHE A 1125 22.85 30.86 2.04
N HIS A 1126 23.87 31.71 1.96
CA HIS A 1126 24.14 32.72 2.98
C HIS A 1126 23.00 33.75 3.06
N GLU A 1127 22.49 34.20 1.92
CA GLU A 1127 21.32 35.07 1.84
C GLU A 1127 20.04 34.35 2.30
N LEU A 1128 19.80 33.13 1.80
CA LEU A 1128 18.62 32.32 2.14
C LEU A 1128 18.53 31.98 3.64
N SER A 1129 19.67 31.82 4.30
CA SER A 1129 19.79 31.52 5.74
C SER A 1129 19.92 32.78 6.62
N ASN A 1130 19.77 33.98 6.04
CA ASN A 1130 19.89 35.27 6.72
C ASN A 1130 21.20 35.43 7.49
N GLY A 1131 22.32 35.07 6.86
CA GLY A 1131 23.66 35.35 7.37
C GLY A 1131 24.37 34.19 8.06
N TYR A 1132 23.87 32.94 7.96
CA TYR A 1132 24.58 31.78 8.50
C TYR A 1132 25.92 31.57 7.78
N ASP A 1133 26.96 31.12 8.50
CA ASP A 1133 28.29 30.89 7.92
C ASP A 1133 28.33 29.58 7.12
N ILE A 1134 27.96 29.70 5.84
CA ILE A 1134 27.92 28.60 4.88
C ILE A 1134 29.33 28.08 4.56
N GLU A 1135 30.36 28.93 4.63
CA GLU A 1135 31.74 28.53 4.34
C GLU A 1135 32.27 27.61 5.44
N ALA A 1136 32.07 28.00 6.71
CA ALA A 1136 32.41 27.16 7.84
C ALA A 1136 31.62 25.84 7.84
N LEU A 1137 30.32 25.88 7.51
CA LEU A 1137 29.50 24.66 7.40
C LEU A 1137 30.04 23.71 6.33
N TYR A 1138 30.38 24.23 5.16
CA TYR A 1138 30.94 23.45 4.05
C TYR A 1138 32.26 22.76 4.44
N GLU A 1139 33.21 23.50 5.00
CA GLU A 1139 34.50 22.95 5.42
C GLU A 1139 34.35 21.93 6.55
N ASN A 1140 33.48 22.18 7.53
CA ASN A 1140 33.21 21.24 8.62
C ASN A 1140 32.59 19.93 8.11
N LEU A 1141 31.61 20.00 7.21
CA LEU A 1141 30.98 18.80 6.63
C LEU A 1141 31.97 17.98 5.80
N ARG A 1142 32.91 18.64 5.12
CA ARG A 1142 33.94 17.99 4.31
C ARG A 1142 35.00 17.28 5.15
N ASN A 1143 35.36 17.85 6.30
CA ASN A 1143 36.41 17.33 7.19
C ASN A 1143 35.96 16.09 7.99
N VAL A 1144 34.68 15.74 7.92
CA VAL A 1144 34.09 14.64 8.66
C VAL A 1144 34.00 13.38 7.78
N ASP A 1145 34.60 12.29 8.26
CA ASP A 1145 34.74 11.03 7.52
C ASP A 1145 33.46 10.20 7.41
N ASN A 1146 32.48 10.41 8.30
CA ASN A 1146 31.27 9.60 8.37
C ASN A 1146 29.99 10.42 8.20
N TYR A 1147 28.96 9.81 7.60
CA TYR A 1147 27.68 10.47 7.36
C TYR A 1147 26.89 10.78 8.65
N LYS A 1148 27.15 10.05 9.75
CA LYS A 1148 26.46 10.28 11.03
C LYS A 1148 26.82 11.64 11.62
N ASP A 1149 28.08 12.01 11.56
CA ASP A 1149 28.60 13.27 12.05
C ASP A 1149 28.26 14.42 11.09
N GLN A 1150 28.24 14.16 9.77
CA GLN A 1150 27.69 15.11 8.78
C GLN A 1150 26.22 15.45 9.07
N LYS A 1151 25.42 14.45 9.45
CA LYS A 1151 24.01 14.65 9.85
C LYS A 1151 23.89 15.58 11.05
N VAL A 1152 24.76 15.46 12.05
CA VAL A 1152 24.73 16.33 13.24
C VAL A 1152 24.91 17.80 12.84
N LEU A 1153 25.95 18.09 12.04
CA LEU A 1153 26.23 19.44 11.55
C LEU A 1153 25.08 20.02 10.71
N MET A 1154 24.46 19.19 9.87
CA MET A 1154 23.36 19.64 9.01
C MET A 1154 22.07 19.90 9.81
N VAL A 1155 21.83 19.17 10.89
CA VAL A 1155 20.69 19.41 11.79
C VAL A 1155 20.79 20.77 12.48
N ASP A 1156 21.99 21.21 12.85
CA ASP A 1156 22.21 22.56 13.39
C ASP A 1156 21.80 23.65 12.39
N PHE A 1157 22.16 23.48 11.12
CA PHE A 1157 21.77 24.38 10.05
C PHE A 1157 20.25 24.39 9.81
N ILE A 1158 19.59 23.23 9.84
CA ILE A 1158 18.13 23.14 9.69
C ILE A 1158 17.40 23.85 10.84
N GLU A 1159 17.86 23.71 12.08
CA GLU A 1159 17.21 24.37 13.21
C GLU A 1159 17.37 25.89 13.17
N TRP A 1160 18.53 26.40 12.72
CA TRP A 1160 18.72 27.83 12.45
C TRP A 1160 17.64 28.36 11.50
N ILE A 1161 17.29 27.58 10.48
CA ILE A 1161 16.25 27.94 9.52
C ILE A 1161 14.85 27.85 10.12
N LYS A 1162 14.56 26.82 10.93
CA LYS A 1162 13.28 26.71 11.65
C LYS A 1162 13.03 27.89 12.59
N THR A 1163 14.06 28.28 13.34
CA THR A 1163 13.97 29.40 14.29
C THR A 1163 13.74 30.72 13.58
N PHE A 1164 14.35 30.93 12.41
CA PHE A 1164 14.14 32.14 11.62
C PHE A 1164 12.75 32.19 10.94
N ASN A 1165 12.25 31.08 10.40
CA ASN A 1165 10.99 31.04 9.67
C ASN A 1165 9.73 31.19 10.55
N GLY A 1166 9.87 31.31 11.87
CA GLY A 1166 8.73 31.47 12.79
C GLY A 1166 7.87 30.22 12.95
N ASP A 1167 8.29 29.07 12.38
CA ASP A 1167 7.55 27.79 12.39
C ASP A 1167 7.51 27.11 13.78
N VAL A 1168 8.02 27.78 14.81
CA VAL A 1168 7.90 27.36 16.22
C VAL A 1168 6.42 27.32 16.66
N ASP A 1169 5.53 28.02 15.94
CA ASP A 1169 4.11 28.09 16.28
C ASP A 1169 3.30 26.82 15.92
N GLU A 1170 3.78 25.93 15.04
CA GLU A 1170 3.10 24.65 14.76
C GLU A 1170 3.22 23.63 15.91
N ASP A 1171 4.15 23.83 16.85
CA ASP A 1171 4.33 22.98 18.03
C ASP A 1171 3.43 23.39 19.22
N HIS A 1172 2.54 24.38 19.04
CA HIS A 1172 1.49 24.70 20.02
C HIS A 1172 0.37 23.65 20.12
N GLN A 1173 0.62 22.42 19.67
CA GLN A 1173 -0.36 21.35 19.72
C GLN A 1173 -0.46 20.77 21.12
N ASP A 1174 -1.70 20.78 21.63
CA ASP A 1174 -2.20 20.10 22.82
C ASP A 1174 -1.29 18.92 23.25
N GLU A 1175 -0.87 18.89 24.51
CA GLU A 1175 -0.09 17.76 25.06
C GLU A 1175 -0.77 16.41 24.79
N ASN A 1176 -2.11 16.40 24.67
CA ASN A 1176 -2.89 15.26 24.20
C ASN A 1176 -2.61 14.90 22.74
N LYS A 1177 -2.53 15.85 21.80
CA LYS A 1177 -2.14 15.58 20.40
C LYS A 1177 -0.70 15.12 20.29
N THR A 1178 0.22 15.66 21.09
CA THR A 1178 1.61 15.20 21.12
C THR A 1178 1.73 13.82 21.74
N ARG A 1179 0.92 13.50 22.76
CA ARG A 1179 0.79 12.15 23.32
C ARG A 1179 0.15 11.18 22.32
N GLU A 1180 -0.94 11.56 21.67
CA GLU A 1180 -1.60 10.77 20.60
C GLU A 1180 -0.67 10.58 19.40
N ARG A 1181 0.13 11.59 19.04
CA ARG A 1181 1.19 11.48 18.02
C ARG A 1181 2.31 10.55 18.47
N ARG A 1182 2.78 10.65 19.72
CA ARG A 1182 3.75 9.72 20.29
C ARG A 1182 3.19 8.31 20.31
N GLU A 1183 1.95 8.12 20.75
CA GLU A 1183 1.25 6.84 20.76
C GLU A 1183 1.03 6.32 19.34
N ALA A 1184 0.71 7.18 18.36
CA ALA A 1184 0.54 6.80 16.95
C ALA A 1184 1.88 6.49 16.29
N VAL A 1185 2.95 7.23 16.60
CA VAL A 1185 4.31 6.98 16.11
C VAL A 1185 4.88 5.73 16.78
N LEU A 1186 4.64 5.51 18.07
CA LEU A 1186 5.00 4.30 18.80
C LEU A 1186 4.16 3.11 18.34
N ALA A 1187 2.88 3.29 18.03
CA ALA A 1187 2.02 2.27 17.43
C ALA A 1187 2.52 1.95 16.02
N ARG A 1188 2.92 2.95 15.21
CA ARG A 1188 3.53 2.76 13.89
C ARG A 1188 4.93 2.17 13.96
N ALA A 1189 5.73 2.50 14.97
CA ALA A 1189 7.08 1.97 15.20
C ALA A 1189 6.99 0.53 15.72
N ASN A 1190 6.07 0.25 16.65
CA ASN A 1190 5.70 -1.11 17.04
C ASN A 1190 5.14 -1.86 15.83
N GLU A 1191 4.28 -1.24 15.01
CA GLU A 1191 3.83 -1.83 13.74
C GLU A 1191 4.97 -1.97 12.74
N ARG A 1192 6.05 -1.18 12.74
CA ARG A 1192 7.23 -1.37 11.86
C ARG A 1192 8.15 -2.47 12.40
N LEU A 1193 8.20 -2.64 13.72
CA LEU A 1193 8.89 -3.74 14.41
C LEU A 1193 8.12 -5.06 14.31
N VAL A 1194 6.79 -4.99 14.19
CA VAL A 1194 5.84 -6.12 14.06
C VAL A 1194 5.46 -6.39 12.59
N LYS A 1195 5.48 -5.38 11.71
CA LYS A 1195 5.35 -5.58 10.27
C LYS A 1195 6.58 -6.31 9.83
N LYS A 1196 6.33 -7.49 9.29
CA LYS A 1196 7.23 -8.24 8.41
C LYS A 1196 8.12 -7.25 7.66
N ASN A 1197 9.42 -7.54 7.56
CA ASN A 1197 10.08 -7.36 6.27
C ASN A 1197 9.12 -7.99 5.26
N LYS A 1198 8.26 -7.17 4.63
CA LYS A 1198 7.58 -7.56 3.41
C LYS A 1198 8.75 -7.86 2.50
N ASP A 1199 9.06 -9.14 2.33
CA ASP A 1199 9.72 -9.58 1.11
C ASP A 1199 9.01 -8.83 0.00
N GLN A 1200 9.81 -8.16 -0.83
CA GLN A 1200 9.33 -7.38 -1.97
C GLN A 1200 8.12 -8.10 -2.54
N GLY A 1201 6.95 -7.48 -2.36
CA GLY A 1201 5.70 -8.11 -2.74
C GLY A 1201 5.87 -8.59 -4.16
N ASP A 1202 5.65 -9.89 -4.36
CA ASP A 1202 5.29 -10.40 -5.67
C ASP A 1202 4.26 -9.41 -6.22
N MET A 1203 4.48 -8.89 -7.44
CA MET A 1203 3.68 -7.83 -8.07
C MET A 1203 2.17 -8.15 -8.18
N LEU A 1204 1.78 -9.32 -7.69
CA LEU A 1204 0.48 -9.98 -7.75
C LEU A 1204 -0.35 -9.90 -6.45
N ASP A 1205 0.15 -9.25 -5.39
CA ASP A 1205 -0.54 -9.09 -4.08
C ASP A 1205 -0.93 -7.63 -3.73
N ASP A 1206 -0.85 -6.70 -4.69
CA ASP A 1206 -1.38 -5.33 -4.54
C ASP A 1206 -2.92 -5.35 -4.58
N PRO A 1207 -3.68 -4.83 -3.60
CA PRO A 1207 -5.14 -4.75 -3.64
C PRO A 1207 -5.70 -3.90 -4.80
N ASN A 1208 -4.85 -3.19 -5.54
CA ASN A 1208 -5.17 -2.66 -6.86
C ASN A 1208 -5.28 -3.75 -7.96
N THR A 1209 -5.14 -5.04 -7.63
CA THR A 1209 -5.30 -6.17 -8.57
C THR A 1209 -6.75 -6.49 -8.94
N GLU A 1210 -7.76 -5.79 -8.40
CA GLU A 1210 -9.08 -5.82 -9.04
C GLU A 1210 -9.07 -5.11 -10.42
N ASP A 1211 -8.18 -4.14 -10.64
CA ASP A 1211 -7.87 -3.65 -11.99
C ASP A 1211 -7.02 -4.66 -12.81
N ALA A 1212 -6.44 -5.68 -12.17
CA ALA A 1212 -5.67 -6.71 -12.85
C ALA A 1212 -6.53 -7.75 -13.59
N ALA A 1213 -7.86 -7.71 -13.49
CA ALA A 1213 -8.72 -8.41 -14.44
C ALA A 1213 -8.57 -7.84 -15.87
N PHE A 1214 -8.10 -6.59 -16.02
CA PHE A 1214 -7.69 -6.02 -17.30
C PHE A 1214 -6.18 -6.18 -17.59
N GLY A 1215 -5.35 -6.27 -16.55
CA GLY A 1215 -3.89 -6.37 -16.64
C GLY A 1215 -3.32 -7.79 -16.84
N HIS A 1216 -3.99 -8.84 -16.36
CA HIS A 1216 -3.53 -10.24 -16.48
C HIS A 1216 -3.64 -10.85 -17.89
N LEU A 1217 -4.00 -10.04 -18.89
CA LEU A 1217 -3.88 -10.36 -20.32
C LEU A 1217 -2.48 -10.07 -20.90
N PHE A 1218 -1.53 -9.57 -20.11
CA PHE A 1218 -0.17 -9.27 -20.53
C PHE A 1218 0.83 -9.98 -19.62
N GLY A 1219 1.51 -10.99 -20.17
CA GLY A 1219 2.55 -11.72 -19.48
C GLY A 1219 3.80 -10.87 -19.20
N ASP A 1220 4.46 -11.20 -18.09
CA ASP A 1220 5.85 -10.87 -17.83
C ASP A 1220 6.75 -11.69 -18.77
N HIS A 1221 7.34 -11.02 -19.75
CA HIS A 1221 8.62 -11.39 -20.36
C HIS A 1221 9.49 -10.14 -20.47
#